data_AF-A0A182JIM2-F1
#
_entry.id   AF-A0A182JIM2-F1
#
_cell.length_a   1.000
_cell.length_b   1.000
_cell.length_c   1.000
_cell.angle_alpha   90.00
_cell.angle_beta   90.00
_cell.angle_gamma   90.00
#
_symmetry.space_group_name_H-M   'P 1'
#
loop_
_entity.id
_entity.type
_entity.pdbx_description
1 polymer ?
#
loop_
_entity_poly.entity_id
_entity_poly.type
_entity_poly.pdbx_seq_one_letter_code
_entity_poly.pdbx_strand_id
1 'polypeptide(L)'
;MLAFFQDGSTLTKRKSNGFTTVLEGMPSIAYQSDEPAPLEDGSMARKEVGHSEKLYDRLSGAIERHKKHIQLGVYIILNVVVIVFFGFATNYYLEYEQDDCGMQWCNGYGMLVLLVSFVYLGLLYYYVVKPVLGSHFRKWIIQPATRIVTRFSKLWYVRLGVVCLVLVGFGLFVYFETRDQTERLISLSGMAFLLVISFVLSKHPTKINFRPVVLGVVFQFLLGLFCIRWEVGRSIFSCVGDKVAVFLNYTAAGASFVYGSVLVGSGENEFAIFAFSVLSVIYFFSFCISILYYLGAMQWVVLKLGWILQSILGTTVCESVIAAANIFLGMSESPLLIRPYLKDLTHSELHSIMTSGFATVSGTVLAAYISFGANPAHLITASVMAAPGALCFAKMIYPETENSKTRSDNIQMEEATDTSVLDAASNGANAATPIVLGIIANLIAFVSFIAFINGLLAWFGWRVGWEDISLENIFGTIFRPLAFVMGVPWDDSYYVGKVIGIKMIVNEFVAFERLGEFIKENVITPRSAAIATYAVCGFANPSSMGIMIGTLSAMAPDKRNIITAVAFRAFLTGSIVCFMTASIGGLLMDETIFNNFGKAMQEAIVLSTLDDSESQPCGKDKPKSGIKRYVTITAINGAVVVFFAFATNHYITQHERECTTDCGMQWCDGYGMLVLLLSFVYLGVLYFLVLKPRIGSKVGWMLAPAKTFVSTFLHKTASKVTVGTIVILGIAVLLYIDTRHDVTRLTSLIGIVVLLALSFLVSKHPKKINYRPVWTGLLMQALLGLLCIRWEVGRSIFACFGAKVDTFLHYSASGASFVYGDALINKYAVFAFSVLSVIYFFSFFISILYYVGAMQWFVLKLGWILQSIMGTTVCESIMAASNIFLGISESPLMIKPYVKDLTHSELHVVMASGFATVSGTVLAAYISFGASPGHLITASVISAPAVLCVSKIIYPEVEESKTSSDNIQMEESTDTSIVDAACNGASAASSLILGIIANLIAFVSFVAFINGLLGWLGMLVGVQDVSLEWFCGYIFRPLAFVMGVSWKDSAHVGKIIGIKTVVNEFVAYQHLGELIKNQTITVSSESPADMIILLSV
;
A
#
# COMPACT_ATOMS: atom_id res chain seq x y z
N MET A 1 35.94 3.89 15.02
CA MET A 1 34.66 3.56 15.70
C MET A 1 34.78 2.40 16.69
N LEU A 2 35.11 1.17 16.26
CA LEU A 2 35.04 -0.07 17.06
C LEU A 2 35.57 0.00 18.53
N ALA A 3 36.60 0.81 18.80
CA ALA A 3 37.15 0.97 20.15
C ALA A 3 36.21 1.59 21.20
N PHE A 4 35.09 2.22 20.81
CA PHE A 4 34.23 2.98 21.73
C PHE A 4 33.20 2.13 22.51
N PHE A 5 32.99 0.86 22.15
CA PHE A 5 31.74 0.16 22.48
C PHE A 5 31.82 -0.90 23.61
N GLN A 6 33.01 -1.32 24.05
CA GLN A 6 33.14 -2.44 25.01
C GLN A 6 33.15 -2.07 26.51
N ASP A 7 33.44 -0.82 26.89
CA ASP A 7 33.58 -0.39 28.31
C ASP A 7 32.24 -0.14 29.06
N GLY A 8 31.09 -0.40 28.42
CA GLY A 8 29.77 -0.01 28.96
C GLY A 8 29.27 -0.81 30.17
N SER A 9 29.83 -2.00 30.46
CA SER A 9 29.20 -3.03 31.31
C SER A 9 29.45 -2.93 32.82
N THR A 10 30.11 -1.87 33.30
CA THR A 10 30.66 -1.80 34.68
C THR A 10 29.90 -0.91 35.66
N LEU A 11 28.55 -0.95 35.70
CA LEU A 11 27.80 -0.20 36.74
C LEU A 11 26.37 -0.70 37.10
N THR A 12 26.21 -1.94 37.59
CA THR A 12 25.36 -2.28 38.78
C THR A 12 25.35 -3.77 39.11
N LYS A 13 26.17 -4.22 40.07
CA LYS A 13 25.89 -5.43 40.87
C LYS A 13 25.50 -5.02 42.28
N ARG A 14 24.19 -4.94 42.55
CA ARG A 14 23.64 -4.71 43.90
C ARG A 14 22.81 -5.93 44.31
N LYS A 15 23.22 -6.61 45.38
CA LYS A 15 22.49 -7.77 45.91
C LYS A 15 21.09 -7.36 46.37
N SER A 16 20.10 -8.19 46.07
CA SER A 16 18.86 -8.31 46.84
C SER A 16 18.46 -9.78 46.86
N ASN A 17 18.07 -10.30 48.02
CA ASN A 17 17.64 -11.69 48.18
C ASN A 17 16.11 -11.77 48.18
N GLY A 18 15.56 -12.84 47.59
CA GLY A 18 14.30 -13.47 47.99
C GLY A 18 12.99 -12.70 47.81
N PHE A 19 12.10 -13.29 47.01
CA PHE A 19 10.85 -13.83 47.57
C PHE A 19 10.39 -15.04 46.76
N THR A 20 9.51 -15.87 47.33
CA THR A 20 9.17 -17.20 46.78
C THR A 20 7.66 -17.37 46.55
N THR A 21 7.32 -18.34 45.69
CA THR A 21 6.07 -19.13 45.63
C THR A 21 4.75 -18.51 45.14
N VAL A 22 3.93 -19.43 44.59
CA VAL A 22 2.47 -19.40 44.29
C VAL A 22 2.01 -18.65 43.04
N LEU A 23 1.80 -19.42 41.96
CA LEU A 23 0.46 -19.63 41.39
C LEU A 23 0.46 -20.91 40.51
N GLU A 24 -0.48 -21.82 40.76
CA GLU A 24 -0.68 -23.05 39.98
C GLU A 24 -1.87 -22.91 39.02
N GLY A 25 -1.83 -23.58 37.87
CA GLY A 25 -2.92 -23.59 36.88
C GLY A 25 -2.49 -24.20 35.54
N MET A 26 -2.75 -25.50 35.35
CA MET A 26 -2.46 -26.25 34.13
C MET A 26 -3.49 -25.99 33.00
N PRO A 27 -3.26 -26.44 31.74
CA PRO A 27 -2.05 -27.03 31.15
C PRO A 27 -1.52 -26.29 29.90
N SER A 28 -0.24 -26.52 29.56
CA SER A 28 0.28 -26.29 28.20
C SER A 28 0.72 -27.63 27.60
N ILE A 29 0.40 -27.86 26.32
CA ILE A 29 0.68 -29.12 25.63
C ILE A 29 2.17 -29.15 25.26
N ALA A 30 2.87 -30.18 25.71
CA ALA A 30 4.25 -30.44 25.29
C ALA A 30 4.27 -31.23 23.97
N TYR A 31 5.09 -30.77 23.02
CA TYR A 31 5.47 -31.58 21.86
C TYR A 31 6.77 -32.31 22.19
N GLN A 32 6.77 -33.65 22.06
CA GLN A 32 7.99 -34.43 22.03
C GLN A 32 8.60 -34.39 20.61
N SER A 33 9.91 -34.48 20.53
CA SER A 33 10.68 -34.75 19.32
C SER A 33 11.59 -35.93 19.58
N ASP A 34 11.53 -36.96 18.75
CA ASP A 34 12.11 -38.27 19.05
C ASP A 34 13.65 -38.31 19.07
N GLU A 35 14.21 -39.13 19.96
CA GLU A 35 15.62 -39.53 19.93
C GLU A 35 15.81 -40.72 18.97
N PRO A 36 16.80 -40.70 18.06
CA PRO A 36 17.22 -41.88 17.33
C PRO A 36 18.07 -42.82 18.21
N ALA A 37 17.86 -44.12 18.08
CA ALA A 37 18.50 -45.17 18.89
C ALA A 37 20.02 -45.31 18.63
N PRO A 38 20.79 -45.82 19.62
CA PRO A 38 22.23 -46.06 19.47
C PRO A 38 22.54 -47.28 18.58
N LEU A 39 23.70 -47.25 17.92
CA LEU A 39 24.32 -48.39 17.23
C LEU A 39 25.70 -48.67 17.84
N GLU A 40 26.02 -49.95 18.01
CA GLU A 40 27.25 -50.43 18.66
C GLU A 40 28.45 -50.58 17.70
N ASP A 41 29.58 -50.97 18.29
CA ASP A 41 30.93 -51.06 17.71
C ASP A 41 31.08 -51.67 16.30
N GLY A 42 31.99 -51.11 15.51
CA GLY A 42 32.29 -51.54 14.14
C GLY A 42 33.60 -50.97 13.61
N SER A 43 34.74 -51.53 14.05
CA SER A 43 36.08 -51.01 13.75
C SER A 43 36.46 -51.03 12.25
N MET A 44 36.88 -49.88 11.69
CA MET A 44 38.13 -49.65 10.92
C MET A 44 38.04 -48.39 10.01
N ALA A 45 38.63 -47.24 10.42
CA ALA A 45 39.18 -46.19 9.52
C ALA A 45 39.76 -44.94 10.28
N ARG A 46 40.49 -45.09 11.40
CA ARG A 46 41.10 -43.92 12.06
C ARG A 46 42.49 -43.59 11.46
N LYS A 47 42.56 -42.55 10.61
CA LYS A 47 43.78 -41.77 10.35
C LYS A 47 43.45 -40.39 9.75
N GLU A 48 44.32 -39.41 10.02
CA GLU A 48 44.46 -38.11 9.34
C GLU A 48 43.38 -37.00 9.52
N VAL A 49 42.56 -37.08 10.57
CA VAL A 49 42.06 -35.86 11.25
C VAL A 49 42.40 -35.95 12.74
N GLY A 50 43.20 -35.01 13.25
CA GLY A 50 43.64 -35.05 14.66
C GLY A 50 44.81 -34.14 15.07
N HIS A 51 45.42 -33.39 14.14
CA HIS A 51 46.37 -32.31 14.48
C HIS A 51 45.73 -30.92 14.36
N SER A 52 44.90 -30.69 13.34
CA SER A 52 44.26 -29.38 13.09
C SER A 52 43.31 -28.95 14.22
N GLU A 53 42.37 -29.80 14.63
CA GLU A 53 41.45 -29.49 15.74
C GLU A 53 42.19 -29.17 17.04
N LYS A 54 43.19 -29.97 17.42
CA LYS A 54 44.01 -29.74 18.62
C LYS A 54 44.86 -28.47 18.54
N LEU A 55 45.19 -27.99 17.33
CA LEU A 55 45.79 -26.68 17.14
C LEU A 55 44.74 -25.58 17.26
N TYR A 56 43.56 -25.77 16.68
CA TYR A 56 42.44 -24.84 16.69
C TYR A 56 41.89 -24.60 18.10
N ASP A 57 41.70 -25.64 18.92
CA ASP A 57 41.29 -25.55 20.33
C ASP A 57 42.36 -24.89 21.22
N ARG A 58 43.64 -25.10 20.90
CA ARG A 58 44.74 -24.42 21.59
C ARG A 58 44.84 -22.96 21.19
N LEU A 59 44.55 -22.63 19.94
CA LEU A 59 44.48 -21.25 19.44
C LEU A 59 43.26 -20.52 20.02
N SER A 60 42.06 -21.07 19.91
CA SER A 60 40.84 -20.49 20.49
C SER A 60 40.99 -20.33 22.01
N GLY A 61 41.44 -21.37 22.71
CA GLY A 61 41.74 -21.35 24.14
C GLY A 61 42.91 -20.45 24.55
N ALA A 62 43.73 -19.95 23.62
CA ALA A 62 44.76 -18.93 23.86
C ALA A 62 44.27 -17.51 23.52
N ILE A 63 43.53 -17.37 22.42
CA ILE A 63 42.88 -16.13 21.97
C ILE A 63 41.86 -15.68 23.02
N GLU A 64 41.02 -16.57 23.54
CA GLU A 64 40.01 -16.23 24.54
C GLU A 64 40.65 -15.75 25.87
N ARG A 65 41.80 -16.33 26.25
CA ARG A 65 42.60 -15.87 27.40
C ARG A 65 43.27 -14.52 27.19
N HIS A 66 43.70 -14.20 25.97
CA HIS A 66 44.36 -12.92 25.65
C HIS A 66 43.44 -11.89 24.99
N LYS A 67 42.13 -12.17 24.91
CA LYS A 67 41.13 -11.41 24.13
C LYS A 67 41.20 -9.90 24.36
N LYS A 68 41.32 -9.47 25.62
CA LYS A 68 41.49 -8.06 26.00
C LYS A 68 42.81 -7.44 25.55
N HIS A 69 43.92 -8.18 25.60
CA HIS A 69 45.22 -7.70 25.12
C HIS A 69 45.29 -7.67 23.59
N ILE A 70 44.65 -8.63 22.91
CA ILE A 70 44.51 -8.64 21.45
C ILE A 70 43.63 -7.46 21.00
N GLN A 71 42.48 -7.24 21.64
CA GLN A 71 41.62 -6.07 21.40
C GLN A 71 42.37 -4.76 21.61
N LEU A 72 43.09 -4.61 22.73
CA LEU A 72 43.91 -3.42 23.01
C LEU A 72 45.00 -3.21 21.95
N GLY A 73 45.69 -4.28 21.52
CA GLY A 73 46.69 -4.23 20.45
C GLY A 73 46.09 -3.77 19.11
N VAL A 74 44.93 -4.33 18.72
CA VAL A 74 44.19 -3.91 17.53
C VAL A 74 43.76 -2.44 17.63
N TYR A 75 43.30 -1.97 18.79
CA TYR A 75 42.94 -0.56 18.98
C TYR A 75 44.15 0.38 18.92
N ILE A 76 45.32 -0.02 19.43
CA ILE A 76 46.57 0.75 19.29
C ILE A 76 46.99 0.82 17.82
N ILE A 77 47.03 -0.32 17.11
CA ILE A 77 47.37 -0.37 15.68
C ILE A 77 46.41 0.50 14.85
N LEU A 78 45.10 0.41 15.10
CA LEU A 78 44.10 1.23 14.41
C LEU A 78 44.31 2.73 14.62
N ASN A 79 44.67 3.16 15.84
CA ASN A 79 44.98 4.56 16.12
C ASN A 79 46.28 5.01 15.42
N VAL A 80 47.32 4.17 15.42
CA VAL A 80 48.58 4.47 14.70
C VAL A 80 48.31 4.63 13.20
N VAL A 81 47.53 3.73 12.59
CA VAL A 81 47.15 3.84 11.16
C VAL A 81 46.38 5.14 10.88
N VAL A 82 45.41 5.52 11.72
CA VAL A 82 44.65 6.78 11.54
C VAL A 82 45.56 8.01 11.69
N ILE A 83 46.49 8.02 12.65
CA ILE A 83 47.41 9.15 12.87
C ILE A 83 48.42 9.27 11.71
N VAL A 84 48.97 8.14 11.25
CA VAL A 84 49.91 8.12 10.09
C VAL A 84 49.19 8.55 8.81
N PHE A 85 47.98 8.06 8.56
CA PHE A 85 47.17 8.49 7.42
C PHE A 85 46.83 9.99 7.48
N PHE A 86 46.44 10.50 8.65
CA PHE A 86 46.15 11.93 8.83
C PHE A 86 47.40 12.80 8.62
N GLY A 87 48.57 12.36 9.11
CA GLY A 87 49.85 13.02 8.86
C GLY A 87 50.23 13.05 7.37
N PHE A 88 50.07 11.92 6.68
CA PHE A 88 50.31 11.83 5.23
C PHE A 88 49.36 12.73 4.43
N ALA A 89 48.06 12.70 4.72
CA ALA A 89 47.07 13.57 4.08
C ALA A 89 47.32 15.06 4.36
N THR A 90 47.81 15.40 5.56
CA THR A 90 48.24 16.76 5.91
C THR A 90 49.43 17.21 5.08
N ASN A 91 50.45 16.35 4.90
CA ASN A 91 51.60 16.68 4.07
C ASN A 91 51.21 16.84 2.60
N TYR A 92 50.38 15.93 2.06
CA TYR A 92 49.90 15.99 0.69
C TYR A 92 49.12 17.29 0.40
N TYR A 93 48.21 17.70 1.29
CA TYR A 93 47.48 18.97 1.18
C TYR A 93 48.43 20.19 1.14
N LEU A 94 49.43 20.22 2.02
CA LEU A 94 50.44 21.30 2.10
C LEU A 94 51.43 21.33 0.93
N GLU A 95 51.57 20.23 0.18
CA GLU A 95 52.56 20.07 -0.89
C GLU A 95 51.95 20.19 -2.30
N TYR A 96 50.66 19.88 -2.47
CA TYR A 96 50.00 19.82 -3.78
C TYR A 96 48.70 20.64 -3.93
N GLU A 97 48.04 21.05 -2.84
CA GLU A 97 46.65 21.57 -2.88
C GLU A 97 46.54 23.05 -2.43
N GLN A 98 47.65 23.79 -2.41
CA GLN A 98 47.72 25.13 -1.79
C GLN A 98 47.51 26.32 -2.77
N ASP A 99 47.67 26.13 -4.08
CA ASP A 99 47.64 27.22 -5.07
C ASP A 99 46.25 27.52 -5.68
N ASP A 100 45.24 26.65 -5.52
CA ASP A 100 43.91 26.88 -6.10
C ASP A 100 42.76 26.51 -5.15
N CYS A 101 41.98 27.54 -4.80
CA CYS A 101 40.83 27.53 -3.88
C CYS A 101 41.08 27.13 -2.41
N GLY A 102 40.37 27.81 -1.49
CA GLY A 102 40.56 27.63 -0.04
C GLY A 102 40.01 26.31 0.52
N MET A 103 40.48 25.95 1.73
CA MET A 103 40.20 24.68 2.43
C MET A 103 38.76 24.17 2.24
N GLN A 104 38.63 23.04 1.54
CA GLN A 104 37.34 22.42 1.26
C GLN A 104 36.73 21.82 2.54
N TRP A 105 35.63 22.40 3.04
CA TRP A 105 34.99 21.94 4.28
C TRP A 105 34.05 20.73 4.10
N CYS A 106 33.57 20.49 2.87
CA CYS A 106 32.66 19.38 2.55
C CYS A 106 33.33 18.20 1.82
N ASN A 107 34.46 18.46 1.16
CA ASN A 107 35.21 17.50 0.36
C ASN A 107 36.69 17.54 0.77
N GLY A 108 37.50 16.58 0.30
CA GLY A 108 38.95 16.60 0.50
C GLY A 108 39.40 16.70 1.98
N TYR A 109 40.50 17.42 2.18
CA TYR A 109 41.22 17.46 3.46
C TYR A 109 40.44 18.12 4.62
N GLY A 110 39.68 19.20 4.38
CA GLY A 110 38.99 19.91 5.47
C GLY A 110 37.89 19.06 6.14
N MET A 111 37.20 18.21 5.38
CA MET A 111 36.26 17.22 5.95
C MET A 111 36.99 16.16 6.80
N LEU A 112 38.19 15.72 6.37
CA LEU A 112 39.02 14.78 7.14
C LEU A 112 39.47 15.42 8.46
N VAL A 113 39.93 16.68 8.44
CA VAL A 113 40.27 17.46 9.63
C VAL A 113 39.07 17.55 10.58
N LEU A 114 37.87 17.85 10.08
CA LEU A 114 36.65 17.91 10.87
C LEU A 114 36.32 16.57 11.55
N LEU A 115 36.34 15.46 10.80
CA LEU A 115 36.04 14.12 11.32
C LEU A 115 37.07 13.64 12.34
N VAL A 116 38.36 13.77 12.04
CA VAL A 116 39.46 13.39 12.95
C VAL A 116 39.40 14.24 14.22
N SER A 117 39.21 15.56 14.09
CA SER A 117 39.07 16.45 15.24
C SER A 117 37.86 16.07 16.09
N PHE A 118 36.68 15.87 15.50
CA PHE A 118 35.47 15.52 16.24
C PHE A 118 35.61 14.17 16.98
N VAL A 119 36.19 13.17 16.33
CA VAL A 119 36.42 11.85 16.94
C VAL A 119 37.46 11.91 18.06
N TYR A 120 38.62 12.54 17.86
CA TYR A 120 39.66 12.60 18.89
C TYR A 120 39.32 13.55 20.04
N LEU A 121 38.64 14.67 19.78
CA LEU A 121 38.16 15.58 20.81
C LEU A 121 36.98 14.95 21.60
N GLY A 122 36.15 14.14 20.94
CA GLY A 122 35.15 13.28 21.59
C GLY A 122 35.76 12.18 22.46
N LEU A 123 36.82 11.50 21.99
CA LEU A 123 37.59 10.52 22.78
C LEU A 123 38.26 11.19 24.00
N LEU A 124 38.97 12.30 23.79
CA LEU A 124 39.59 13.11 24.85
C LEU A 124 38.56 13.54 25.89
N TYR A 125 37.40 14.04 25.44
CA TYR A 125 36.32 14.43 26.34
C TYR A 125 35.81 13.23 27.15
N TYR A 126 35.56 12.08 26.54
CA TYR A 126 34.92 10.96 27.20
C TYR A 126 35.86 10.13 28.10
N TYR A 127 37.12 9.97 27.70
CA TYR A 127 38.13 9.18 28.43
C TYR A 127 39.03 9.99 29.37
N VAL A 128 39.20 11.31 29.16
CA VAL A 128 40.05 12.17 30.01
C VAL A 128 39.22 13.22 30.76
N VAL A 129 38.56 14.14 30.03
CA VAL A 129 37.90 15.31 30.66
C VAL A 129 36.73 14.88 31.56
N LYS A 130 35.88 13.96 31.09
CA LYS A 130 34.69 13.49 31.81
C LYS A 130 35.00 12.72 33.11
N PRO A 131 35.95 11.76 33.18
CA PRO A 131 36.29 11.12 34.45
C PRO A 131 37.05 12.07 35.39
N VAL A 132 38.06 12.81 34.90
CA VAL A 132 38.93 13.65 35.75
C VAL A 132 38.20 14.92 36.22
N LEU A 133 37.74 15.76 35.29
CA LEU A 133 37.06 17.02 35.61
C LEU A 133 35.56 16.84 35.80
N GLY A 134 34.89 15.97 35.05
CA GLY A 134 33.42 15.90 35.04
C GLY A 134 32.78 15.59 36.41
N SER A 135 33.48 14.89 37.29
CA SER A 135 33.05 14.66 38.68
C SER A 135 33.19 15.92 39.56
N HIS A 136 34.32 16.61 39.45
CA HIS A 136 34.61 17.87 40.16
C HIS A 136 33.74 19.02 39.65
N PHE A 137 33.74 19.28 38.35
CA PHE A 137 32.95 20.32 37.68
C PHE A 137 31.45 20.15 37.93
N ARG A 138 30.94 18.91 37.95
CA ARG A 138 29.55 18.64 38.33
C ARG A 138 29.25 18.97 39.79
N LYS A 139 30.14 18.67 40.74
CA LYS A 139 29.96 18.96 42.18
C LYS A 139 30.15 20.44 42.52
N TRP A 140 31.19 21.09 41.97
CA TRP A 140 31.65 22.43 42.34
C TRP A 140 31.02 23.57 41.52
N ILE A 141 30.66 23.33 40.26
CA ILE A 141 30.09 24.37 39.38
C ILE A 141 28.64 24.03 39.04
N ILE A 142 28.39 22.89 38.37
CA ILE A 142 27.03 22.60 37.85
C ILE A 142 26.03 22.43 38.98
N GLN A 143 26.33 21.68 40.05
CA GLN A 143 25.37 21.51 41.14
C GLN A 143 25.00 22.81 41.87
N PRO A 144 25.93 23.65 42.37
CA PRO A 144 25.56 24.91 43.00
C PRO A 144 24.90 25.87 42.01
N ALA A 145 25.41 26.02 40.77
CA ALA A 145 24.76 26.84 39.75
C ALA A 145 23.32 26.35 39.45
N THR A 146 23.11 25.05 39.30
CA THR A 146 21.78 24.46 39.08
C THR A 146 20.87 24.65 40.31
N ARG A 147 21.38 24.55 41.55
CA ARG A 147 20.59 24.85 42.76
C ARG A 147 20.21 26.33 42.85
N ILE A 148 21.09 27.25 42.44
CA ILE A 148 20.81 28.69 42.36
C ILE A 148 19.76 28.95 41.26
N VAL A 149 20.02 28.50 40.03
CA VAL A 149 19.13 28.67 38.87
C VAL A 149 17.77 28.01 39.10
N THR A 150 17.68 26.85 39.76
CA THR A 150 16.38 26.20 40.08
C THR A 150 15.69 26.79 41.32
N ARG A 151 16.38 27.53 42.19
CA ARG A 151 15.73 28.40 43.18
C ARG A 151 15.15 29.62 42.49
N PHE A 152 15.95 30.35 41.71
CA PHE A 152 15.50 31.54 40.97
C PHE A 152 14.39 31.21 39.96
N SER A 153 14.52 30.16 39.13
CA SER A 153 13.50 29.77 38.15
C SER A 153 12.30 29.02 38.76
N LYS A 154 12.25 28.82 40.09
CA LYS A 154 11.00 28.48 40.80
C LYS A 154 10.17 29.71 41.17
N LEU A 155 10.78 30.89 41.20
CA LEU A 155 10.07 32.15 41.45
C LEU A 155 9.22 32.48 40.21
N TRP A 156 7.91 32.63 40.40
CA TRP A 156 6.96 32.80 39.29
C TRP A 156 7.25 34.07 38.47
N TYR A 157 7.67 35.15 39.12
CA TYR A 157 8.06 36.41 38.48
C TYR A 157 9.34 36.31 37.66
N VAL A 158 10.27 35.40 37.99
CA VAL A 158 11.47 35.14 37.16
C VAL A 158 11.07 34.40 35.89
N ARG A 159 10.14 33.43 35.97
CA ARG A 159 9.57 32.79 34.77
C ARG A 159 8.83 33.80 33.90
N LEU A 160 8.00 34.63 34.52
CA LEU A 160 7.25 35.67 33.81
C LEU A 160 8.22 36.65 33.12
N GLY A 161 9.26 37.11 33.82
CA GLY A 161 10.28 38.00 33.26
C GLY A 161 11.04 37.39 32.07
N VAL A 162 11.42 36.12 32.13
CA VAL A 162 12.05 35.42 31.00
C VAL A 162 11.09 35.26 29.82
N VAL A 163 9.82 34.90 30.06
CA VAL A 163 8.80 34.82 28.99
C VAL A 163 8.54 36.19 28.37
N CYS A 164 8.43 37.25 29.17
CA CYS A 164 8.27 38.62 28.68
C CYS A 164 9.49 39.08 27.87
N LEU A 165 10.71 38.75 28.30
CA LEU A 165 11.94 39.07 27.56
C LEU A 165 11.98 38.37 26.20
N VAL A 166 11.59 37.09 26.13
CA VAL A 166 11.49 36.34 24.87
C VAL A 166 10.39 36.93 23.96
N LEU A 167 9.23 37.28 24.52
CA LEU A 167 8.13 37.91 23.76
C LEU A 167 8.48 39.31 23.27
N VAL A 168 9.21 40.12 24.05
CA VAL A 168 9.71 41.44 23.63
C VAL A 168 10.80 41.29 22.57
N GLY A 169 11.74 40.34 22.73
CA GLY A 169 12.76 40.06 21.72
C GLY A 169 12.15 39.60 20.38
N PHE A 170 11.15 38.72 20.44
CA PHE A 170 10.40 38.27 19.26
C PHE A 170 9.56 39.40 18.65
N GLY A 171 8.90 40.23 19.48
CA GLY A 171 8.14 41.39 19.01
C GLY A 171 9.00 42.46 18.34
N LEU A 172 10.21 42.71 18.87
CA LEU A 172 11.20 43.59 18.23
C LEU A 172 11.70 42.99 16.92
N PHE A 173 12.02 41.69 16.89
CA PHE A 173 12.40 41.00 15.65
C PHE A 173 11.31 41.14 14.58
N VAL A 174 10.06 40.79 14.90
CA VAL A 174 8.92 40.92 13.97
C VAL A 174 8.76 42.39 13.53
N TYR A 175 8.84 43.36 14.43
CA TYR A 175 8.73 44.77 14.06
C TYR A 175 9.78 45.20 13.04
N PHE A 176 11.06 44.86 13.24
CA PHE A 176 12.12 45.20 12.28
C PHE A 176 11.98 44.42 10.96
N GLU A 177 11.61 43.14 11.01
CA GLU A 177 11.57 42.24 9.84
C GLU A 177 10.28 42.39 9.00
N THR A 178 9.21 43.00 9.52
CA THR A 178 7.96 43.24 8.79
C THR A 178 7.64 44.71 8.52
N ARG A 179 8.48 45.65 8.98
CA ARG A 179 8.28 47.11 8.78
C ARG A 179 8.10 47.47 7.30
N ASP A 180 8.97 46.93 6.46
CA ASP A 180 9.08 47.31 5.05
C ASP A 180 8.29 46.36 4.12
N GLN A 181 7.82 45.21 4.65
CA GLN A 181 6.99 44.22 3.95
C GLN A 181 5.91 43.65 4.90
N THR A 182 4.75 44.29 4.95
CA THR A 182 3.66 43.91 5.86
C THR A 182 3.04 42.54 5.57
N GLU A 183 3.18 42.01 4.34
CA GLU A 183 2.64 40.69 3.97
C GLU A 183 3.21 39.54 4.81
N ARG A 184 4.43 39.69 5.33
CA ARG A 184 5.06 38.70 6.22
C ARG A 184 4.30 38.52 7.54
N LEU A 185 3.48 39.49 7.97
CA LEU A 185 2.58 39.36 9.11
C LEU A 185 1.47 38.33 8.87
N ILE A 186 1.11 38.05 7.61
CA ILE A 186 0.15 37.00 7.28
C ILE A 186 0.71 35.64 7.67
N SER A 187 1.98 35.34 7.34
CA SER A 187 2.68 34.12 7.77
C SER A 187 2.70 33.93 9.29
N LEU A 188 2.86 35.02 10.06
CA LEU A 188 2.76 34.99 11.52
C LEU A 188 1.34 34.62 12.01
N SER A 189 0.30 35.07 11.31
CA SER A 189 -1.08 34.62 11.56
C SER A 189 -1.28 33.13 11.25
N GLY A 190 -0.57 32.60 10.24
CA GLY A 190 -0.47 31.16 9.96
C GLY A 190 0.13 30.37 11.10
N MET A 191 1.26 30.81 11.66
CA MET A 191 1.85 30.19 12.85
C MET A 191 0.83 30.13 14.01
N ALA A 192 0.12 31.22 14.28
CA ALA A 192 -0.91 31.26 15.32
C ALA A 192 -2.11 30.34 15.02
N PHE A 193 -2.62 30.34 13.78
CA PHE A 193 -3.73 29.50 13.33
C PHE A 193 -3.40 28.01 13.44
N LEU A 194 -2.19 27.60 13.04
CA LEU A 194 -1.73 26.21 13.10
C LEU A 194 -1.56 25.71 14.54
N LEU A 195 -1.14 26.57 15.48
CA LEU A 195 -1.11 26.24 16.91
C LEU A 195 -2.53 26.09 17.49
N VAL A 196 -3.47 26.97 17.11
CA VAL A 196 -4.87 26.90 17.55
C VAL A 196 -5.58 25.65 17.02
N ILE A 197 -5.46 25.34 15.72
CA ILE A 197 -6.11 24.15 15.15
C ILE A 197 -5.54 22.86 15.73
N SER A 198 -4.24 22.83 16.05
CA SER A 198 -3.59 21.68 16.70
C SER A 198 -4.07 21.46 18.14
N PHE A 199 -4.28 22.54 18.89
CA PHE A 199 -4.91 22.45 20.21
C PHE A 199 -6.35 21.92 20.13
N VAL A 200 -7.14 22.37 19.14
CA VAL A 200 -8.51 21.90 18.88
C VAL A 200 -8.56 20.44 18.42
N LEU A 201 -7.58 19.98 17.66
CA LEU A 201 -7.46 18.58 17.21
C LEU A 201 -6.95 17.63 18.31
N SER A 202 -6.45 18.15 19.43
CA SER A 202 -5.82 17.35 20.49
C SER A 202 -6.73 16.26 21.05
N LYS A 203 -6.19 15.04 21.18
CA LYS A 203 -6.90 13.90 21.78
C LYS A 203 -7.16 14.11 23.29
N HIS A 204 -6.24 14.80 23.97
CA HIS A 204 -6.26 15.01 25.42
C HIS A 204 -5.73 16.42 25.80
N PRO A 205 -6.45 17.51 25.46
CA PRO A 205 -5.94 18.88 25.62
C PRO A 205 -5.55 19.26 27.06
N THR A 206 -6.16 18.62 28.06
CA THR A 206 -5.84 18.79 29.50
C THR A 206 -4.55 18.07 29.95
N LYS A 207 -3.89 17.32 29.06
CA LYS A 207 -2.65 16.58 29.32
C LYS A 207 -1.44 17.12 28.53
N ILE A 208 -1.61 18.19 27.75
CA ILE A 208 -0.53 18.78 26.96
C ILE A 208 0.60 19.28 27.88
N ASN A 209 1.79 18.69 27.71
CA ASN A 209 3.00 19.21 28.33
C ASN A 209 3.53 20.36 27.46
N PHE A 210 3.34 21.59 27.93
CA PHE A 210 3.74 22.79 27.19
C PHE A 210 5.26 22.95 27.03
N ARG A 211 6.11 22.18 27.73
CA ARG A 211 7.57 22.26 27.55
C ARG A 211 8.03 21.80 26.15
N PRO A 212 7.78 20.54 25.71
CA PRO A 212 8.05 20.12 24.33
C PRO A 212 7.43 21.04 23.28
N VAL A 213 6.21 21.55 23.53
CA VAL A 213 5.49 22.45 22.62
C VAL A 213 6.23 23.78 22.44
N VAL A 214 6.39 24.55 23.52
CA VAL A 214 6.99 25.89 23.44
C VAL A 214 8.46 25.82 23.01
N LEU A 215 9.22 24.84 23.52
CA LEU A 215 10.60 24.67 23.08
C LEU A 215 10.69 24.21 21.63
N GLY A 216 9.83 23.29 21.16
CA GLY A 216 9.85 22.83 19.78
C GLY A 216 9.57 23.94 18.77
N VAL A 217 8.58 24.81 19.02
CA VAL A 217 8.33 26.01 18.18
C VAL A 217 9.53 26.96 18.20
N VAL A 218 10.12 27.22 19.37
CA VAL A 218 11.30 28.10 19.49
C VAL A 218 12.52 27.50 18.78
N PHE A 219 12.78 26.20 18.89
CA PHE A 219 13.87 25.55 18.17
C PHE A 219 13.62 25.46 16.66
N GLN A 220 12.38 25.21 16.22
CA GLN A 220 11.99 25.24 14.81
C GLN A 220 12.22 26.64 14.20
N PHE A 221 11.87 27.70 14.92
CA PHE A 221 12.10 29.08 14.50
C PHE A 221 13.59 29.47 14.52
N LEU A 222 14.35 29.09 15.55
CA LEU A 222 15.79 29.34 15.63
C LEU A 222 16.59 28.56 14.57
N LEU A 223 16.21 27.32 14.26
CA LEU A 223 16.78 26.57 13.13
C LEU A 223 16.38 27.17 11.78
N GLY A 224 15.17 27.74 11.68
CA GLY A 224 14.74 28.54 10.53
C GLY A 224 15.67 29.74 10.31
N LEU A 225 15.93 30.54 11.35
CA LEU A 225 16.90 31.64 11.28
C LEU A 225 18.30 31.15 10.89
N PHE A 226 18.76 30.05 11.52
CA PHE A 226 20.07 29.46 11.25
C PHE A 226 20.24 29.00 9.80
N CYS A 227 19.26 28.32 9.21
CA CYS A 227 19.39 27.74 7.86
C CYS A 227 18.97 28.73 6.75
N ILE A 228 17.98 29.60 7.01
CA ILE A 228 17.49 30.56 6.01
C ILE A 228 18.39 31.79 5.96
N ARG A 229 18.85 32.36 7.09
CA ARG A 229 19.66 33.59 7.11
C ARG A 229 21.17 33.37 7.22
N TRP A 230 21.67 32.27 7.79
CA TRP A 230 23.13 32.05 7.92
C TRP A 230 23.65 31.06 6.87
N GLU A 231 24.40 31.58 5.90
CA GLU A 231 24.90 30.82 4.74
C GLU A 231 25.80 29.64 5.14
N VAL A 232 26.65 29.84 6.16
CA VAL A 232 27.50 28.78 6.73
C VAL A 232 26.64 27.66 7.31
N GLY A 233 25.56 27.99 8.03
CA GLY A 233 24.61 27.01 8.55
C GLY A 233 23.92 26.21 7.46
N ARG A 234 23.51 26.88 6.38
CA ARG A 234 22.91 26.28 5.19
C ARG A 234 23.89 25.33 4.47
N SER A 235 25.14 25.75 4.29
CA SER A 235 26.21 24.97 3.66
C SER A 235 26.56 23.71 4.46
N ILE A 236 26.64 23.80 5.79
CA ILE A 236 26.87 22.64 6.67
C ILE A 236 25.77 21.59 6.50
N PHE A 237 24.49 22.00 6.53
CA PHE A 237 23.40 21.04 6.40
C PHE A 237 23.25 20.48 4.98
N SER A 238 23.51 21.27 3.93
CA SER A 238 23.61 20.76 2.55
C SER A 238 24.63 19.64 2.49
N CYS A 239 25.86 19.91 2.92
CA CYS A 239 26.95 18.94 2.89
C CYS A 239 26.60 17.62 3.60
N VAL A 240 26.00 17.68 4.79
CA VAL A 240 25.61 16.45 5.51
C VAL A 240 24.52 15.68 4.75
N GLY A 241 23.55 16.38 4.14
CA GLY A 241 22.56 15.78 3.25
C GLY A 241 23.19 15.08 2.05
N ASP A 242 24.11 15.78 1.35
CA ASP A 242 24.83 15.27 0.18
C ASP A 242 25.63 14.00 0.51
N LYS A 243 26.28 13.94 1.68
CA LYS A 243 27.01 12.72 2.13
C LYS A 243 26.09 11.57 2.51
N VAL A 244 24.89 11.83 3.05
CA VAL A 244 23.89 10.77 3.31
C VAL A 244 23.31 10.26 1.99
N ALA A 245 23.01 11.14 1.03
CA ALA A 245 22.57 10.75 -0.30
C ALA A 245 23.61 9.87 -1.01
N VAL A 246 24.90 10.25 -1.00
CA VAL A 246 26.00 9.41 -1.54
C VAL A 246 26.09 8.06 -0.82
N PHE A 247 25.98 8.02 0.51
CA PHE A 247 26.00 6.76 1.26
C PHE A 247 24.85 5.83 0.86
N LEU A 248 23.63 6.35 0.74
CA LEU A 248 22.45 5.56 0.35
C LEU A 248 22.50 5.16 -1.13
N ASN A 249 23.13 5.97 -1.99
CA ASN A 249 23.32 5.66 -3.41
C ASN A 249 24.31 4.50 -3.67
N TYR A 250 25.13 4.06 -2.70
CA TYR A 250 25.90 2.82 -2.84
C TYR A 250 25.00 1.60 -3.10
N THR A 251 23.72 1.67 -2.71
CA THR A 251 22.67 0.71 -3.08
C THR A 251 22.60 0.47 -4.59
N ALA A 252 22.80 1.50 -5.43
CA ALA A 252 22.65 1.40 -6.89
C ALA A 252 23.56 0.33 -7.50
N ALA A 253 24.76 0.11 -6.95
CA ALA A 253 25.66 -0.96 -7.41
C ALA A 253 25.08 -2.37 -7.15
N GLY A 254 24.41 -2.57 -6.01
CA GLY A 254 23.72 -3.82 -5.69
C GLY A 254 22.42 -3.98 -6.47
N ALA A 255 21.63 -2.92 -6.58
CA ALA A 255 20.38 -2.91 -7.34
C ALA A 255 20.62 -3.19 -8.83
N SER A 256 21.58 -2.50 -9.47
CA SER A 256 21.91 -2.71 -10.89
C SER A 256 22.51 -4.09 -11.18
N PHE A 257 23.08 -4.78 -10.17
CA PHE A 257 23.49 -6.18 -10.29
C PHE A 257 22.29 -7.15 -10.22
N VAL A 258 21.30 -6.89 -9.37
CA VAL A 258 20.14 -7.78 -9.16
C VAL A 258 19.04 -7.57 -10.21
N TYR A 259 18.82 -6.33 -10.66
CA TYR A 259 17.71 -5.94 -11.56
C TYR A 259 18.17 -5.46 -12.95
N GLY A 260 19.47 -5.27 -13.17
CA GLY A 260 20.03 -4.61 -14.35
C GLY A 260 20.00 -3.07 -14.24
N SER A 261 20.91 -2.38 -14.90
CA SER A 261 21.04 -0.91 -14.80
C SER A 261 19.77 -0.17 -15.23
N VAL A 262 19.16 -0.61 -16.32
CA VAL A 262 18.03 0.03 -17.02
C VAL A 262 16.83 0.31 -16.11
N LEU A 263 16.62 -0.50 -15.06
CA LEU A 263 15.52 -0.32 -14.11
C LEU A 263 15.90 0.58 -12.90
N VAL A 264 17.18 0.89 -12.74
CA VAL A 264 17.76 1.53 -11.55
C VAL A 264 18.22 2.97 -11.82
N GLY A 265 18.63 3.30 -13.06
CA GLY A 265 19.05 4.64 -13.46
C GLY A 265 20.55 4.89 -13.31
N SER A 266 21.37 3.96 -13.79
CA SER A 266 22.84 3.99 -13.77
C SER A 266 23.49 4.22 -15.16
N GLY A 267 22.72 4.52 -16.21
CA GLY A 267 23.20 4.59 -17.60
C GLY A 267 22.48 5.63 -18.49
N GLU A 268 22.96 5.79 -19.73
CA GLU A 268 22.71 6.96 -20.59
C GLU A 268 21.27 7.15 -21.12
N ASN A 269 20.40 6.13 -21.02
CA ASN A 269 19.03 6.17 -21.58
C ASN A 269 18.00 5.60 -20.59
N GLU A 270 18.19 5.82 -19.29
CA GLU A 270 17.51 5.05 -18.25
C GLU A 270 16.50 5.84 -17.41
N PHE A 271 15.41 5.17 -17.04
CA PHE A 271 14.40 5.67 -16.10
C PHE A 271 14.61 4.97 -14.74
N ALA A 272 14.88 5.73 -13.68
CA ALA A 272 15.04 5.15 -12.35
C ALA A 272 13.68 4.70 -11.78
N ILE A 273 13.33 3.43 -11.96
CA ILE A 273 12.02 2.89 -11.55
C ILE A 273 11.98 2.77 -10.02
N PHE A 274 10.94 3.33 -9.41
CA PHE A 274 10.79 3.46 -7.96
C PHE A 274 11.00 2.14 -7.20
N ALA A 275 10.39 1.04 -7.66
CA ALA A 275 10.50 -0.27 -7.03
C ALA A 275 11.92 -0.87 -7.02
N PHE A 276 12.76 -0.55 -8.01
CA PHE A 276 14.09 -1.16 -8.20
C PHE A 276 15.24 -0.24 -7.78
N SER A 277 15.06 1.07 -7.86
CA SER A 277 16.04 2.07 -7.42
C SER A 277 15.83 2.45 -5.95
N VAL A 278 14.65 3.00 -5.60
CA VAL A 278 14.41 3.60 -4.27
C VAL A 278 14.22 2.54 -3.19
N LEU A 279 13.39 1.52 -3.43
CA LEU A 279 13.07 0.52 -2.39
C LEU A 279 14.24 -0.40 -2.03
N SER A 280 15.19 -0.57 -2.95
CA SER A 280 16.45 -1.28 -2.70
C SER A 280 17.26 -0.68 -1.55
N VAL A 281 17.13 0.63 -1.28
CA VAL A 281 17.86 1.30 -0.20
C VAL A 281 17.46 0.73 1.16
N ILE A 282 16.22 0.28 1.31
CA ILE A 282 15.71 -0.31 2.57
C ILE A 282 16.46 -1.61 2.90
N TYR A 283 16.81 -2.42 1.89
CA TYR A 283 17.64 -3.60 2.08
C TYR A 283 19.06 -3.25 2.56
N PHE A 284 19.74 -2.35 1.85
CA PHE A 284 21.10 -1.92 2.20
C PHE A 284 21.15 -1.23 3.57
N PHE A 285 20.17 -0.38 3.87
CA PHE A 285 20.09 0.31 5.14
C PHE A 285 19.81 -0.67 6.30
N SER A 286 18.86 -1.59 6.15
CA SER A 286 18.56 -2.62 7.17
C SER A 286 19.76 -3.54 7.43
N PHE A 287 20.49 -3.94 6.37
CA PHE A 287 21.78 -4.65 6.45
C PHE A 287 22.81 -3.86 7.30
N CYS A 288 23.01 -2.57 7.01
CA CYS A 288 23.94 -1.73 7.77
C CYS A 288 23.50 -1.51 9.23
N ILE A 289 22.21 -1.31 9.48
CA ILE A 289 21.69 -1.08 10.84
C ILE A 289 21.81 -2.33 11.71
N SER A 290 21.55 -3.53 11.20
CA SER A 290 21.80 -4.77 11.95
C SER A 290 23.28 -4.96 12.29
N ILE A 291 24.20 -4.67 11.36
CA ILE A 291 25.66 -4.66 11.65
C ILE A 291 25.96 -3.68 12.80
N LEU A 292 25.44 -2.46 12.75
CA LEU A 292 25.69 -1.44 13.77
C LEU A 292 25.03 -1.77 15.12
N TYR A 293 23.93 -2.54 15.15
CA TYR A 293 23.36 -3.10 16.38
C TYR A 293 24.22 -4.23 16.96
N TYR A 294 24.70 -5.16 16.12
CA TYR A 294 25.62 -6.23 16.53
C TYR A 294 26.93 -5.69 17.10
N LEU A 295 27.46 -4.60 16.53
CA LEU A 295 28.68 -3.94 16.99
C LEU A 295 28.49 -3.03 18.22
N GLY A 296 27.27 -2.93 18.79
CA GLY A 296 26.96 -2.05 19.93
C GLY A 296 26.91 -0.55 19.58
N ALA A 297 27.05 -0.20 18.29
CA ALA A 297 27.18 1.17 17.81
C ALA A 297 25.83 1.90 17.79
N MET A 298 24.75 1.23 17.35
CA MET A 298 23.42 1.84 17.36
C MET A 298 22.94 2.16 18.77
N GLN A 299 23.15 1.26 19.72
CA GLN A 299 22.77 1.47 21.12
C GLN A 299 23.53 2.67 21.73
N TRP A 300 24.78 2.90 21.34
CA TRP A 300 25.52 4.11 21.72
C TRP A 300 24.93 5.38 21.09
N VAL A 301 24.58 5.36 19.79
CA VAL A 301 23.98 6.51 19.07
C VAL A 301 22.63 6.87 19.68
N VAL A 302 21.78 5.87 19.93
CA VAL A 302 20.46 6.01 20.54
C VAL A 302 20.57 6.66 21.93
N LEU A 303 21.46 6.17 22.80
CA LEU A 303 21.69 6.79 24.12
C LEU A 303 22.37 8.18 24.03
N LYS A 304 23.32 8.36 23.10
CA LYS A 304 23.93 9.63 22.65
C LYS A 304 22.88 10.71 22.39
N LEU A 305 22.25 10.59 21.22
CA LEU A 305 21.36 11.58 20.65
C LEU A 305 20.09 11.71 21.50
N GLY A 306 19.56 10.59 22.00
CA GLY A 306 18.42 10.55 22.92
C GLY A 306 18.66 11.31 24.22
N TRP A 307 19.83 11.18 24.87
CA TRP A 307 20.11 11.94 26.10
C TRP A 307 20.20 13.46 25.84
N ILE A 308 20.82 13.87 24.73
CA ILE A 308 20.93 15.28 24.34
C ILE A 308 19.53 15.87 24.13
N LEU A 309 18.71 15.22 23.30
CA LEU A 309 17.39 15.72 22.92
C LEU A 309 16.36 15.61 24.06
N GLN A 310 16.37 14.54 24.86
CA GLN A 310 15.57 14.44 26.10
C GLN A 310 15.94 15.55 27.10
N SER A 311 17.22 15.96 27.17
CA SER A 311 17.65 17.07 28.03
C SER A 311 17.08 18.41 27.56
N ILE A 312 16.99 18.61 26.24
CA ILE A 312 16.45 19.83 25.60
C ILE A 312 14.92 19.88 25.66
N LEU A 313 14.23 18.97 24.96
CA LEU A 313 12.78 19.02 24.74
C LEU A 313 11.99 18.37 25.88
N GLY A 314 12.54 17.34 26.53
CA GLY A 314 11.86 16.54 27.57
C GLY A 314 11.10 15.31 27.03
N THR A 315 11.17 15.09 25.71
CA THR A 315 10.73 13.89 24.96
C THR A 315 11.55 12.66 25.33
N THR A 316 11.11 11.47 24.90
CA THR A 316 11.79 10.19 25.19
C THR A 316 12.89 9.88 24.18
N VAL A 317 13.70 8.84 24.42
CA VAL A 317 14.88 8.55 23.59
C VAL A 317 14.47 8.15 22.18
N CYS A 318 13.53 7.21 22.05
CA CYS A 318 13.16 6.66 20.75
C CYS A 318 12.55 7.71 19.82
N GLU A 319 11.55 8.47 20.29
CA GLU A 319 10.93 9.51 19.47
C GLU A 319 11.91 10.64 19.10
N SER A 320 12.86 10.97 19.99
CA SER A 320 13.83 12.03 19.74
C SER A 320 14.91 11.61 18.75
N VAL A 321 15.42 10.38 18.86
CA VAL A 321 16.38 9.82 17.91
C VAL A 321 15.77 9.74 16.51
N ILE A 322 14.51 9.29 16.41
CA ILE A 322 13.77 9.26 15.14
C ILE A 322 13.54 10.65 14.57
N ALA A 323 13.18 11.64 15.40
CA ALA A 323 13.02 13.01 14.93
C ALA A 323 14.30 13.60 14.31
N ALA A 324 15.45 13.32 14.91
CA ALA A 324 16.74 13.76 14.35
C ALA A 324 17.21 12.90 13.15
N ALA A 325 16.85 11.62 13.10
CA ALA A 325 17.16 10.74 11.97
C ALA A 325 16.38 11.10 10.71
N ASN A 326 15.09 11.42 10.86
CA ASN A 326 14.18 11.84 9.80
C ASN A 326 14.59 13.15 9.09
N ILE A 327 15.61 13.87 9.58
CA ILE A 327 16.20 15.01 8.87
C ILE A 327 16.89 14.57 7.57
N PHE A 328 17.43 13.34 7.54
CA PHE A 328 18.24 12.82 6.44
C PHE A 328 17.74 11.48 5.88
N LEU A 329 17.06 10.68 6.72
CA LEU A 329 16.56 9.34 6.40
C LEU A 329 15.05 9.35 6.17
N GLY A 330 14.58 8.40 5.38
CA GLY A 330 13.17 8.23 5.06
C GLY A 330 12.34 7.70 6.21
N MET A 331 11.02 7.95 6.13
CA MET A 331 10.03 7.48 7.10
C MET A 331 9.98 5.96 7.27
N SER A 332 10.36 5.20 6.24
CA SER A 332 10.48 3.74 6.24
C SER A 332 11.84 3.24 6.75
N GLU A 333 12.88 4.06 6.59
CA GLU A 333 14.27 3.77 6.95
C GLU A 333 14.52 4.04 8.44
N SER A 334 14.07 5.19 8.96
CA SER A 334 14.39 5.63 10.31
C SER A 334 13.86 4.70 11.42
N PRO A 335 12.68 4.04 11.35
CA PRO A 335 12.22 3.14 12.40
C PRO A 335 13.15 1.94 12.64
N LEU A 336 13.98 1.54 11.66
CA LEU A 336 15.00 0.51 11.83
C LEU A 336 16.00 0.86 12.95
N LEU A 337 16.28 2.15 13.15
CA LEU A 337 17.20 2.67 14.18
C LEU A 337 16.72 2.43 15.63
N ILE A 338 15.46 2.06 15.81
CA ILE A 338 14.86 1.73 17.11
C ILE A 338 14.07 0.40 17.09
N ARG A 339 14.21 -0.40 16.02
CA ARG A 339 13.37 -1.59 15.75
C ARG A 339 13.08 -2.47 16.98
N PRO A 340 14.06 -2.83 17.84
CA PRO A 340 13.80 -3.68 18.99
C PRO A 340 12.85 -3.04 20.03
N TYR A 341 12.87 -1.70 20.15
CA TYR A 341 12.11 -0.94 21.14
C TYR A 341 10.67 -0.63 20.71
N LEU A 342 10.27 -0.87 19.45
CA LEU A 342 8.93 -0.57 18.94
C LEU A 342 7.81 -1.25 19.74
N LYS A 343 8.07 -2.47 20.25
CA LYS A 343 7.19 -3.25 21.13
C LYS A 343 6.89 -2.57 22.49
N ASP A 344 7.73 -1.63 22.92
CA ASP A 344 7.66 -1.00 24.25
C ASP A 344 7.16 0.45 24.24
N LEU A 345 6.89 1.01 23.05
CA LEU A 345 6.42 2.38 22.87
C LEU A 345 4.96 2.60 23.28
N THR A 346 4.66 3.80 23.79
CA THR A 346 3.29 4.28 24.06
C THR A 346 2.55 4.71 22.78
N HIS A 347 1.24 4.94 22.88
CA HIS A 347 0.47 5.56 21.80
C HIS A 347 1.02 6.92 21.35
N SER A 348 1.53 7.73 22.29
CA SER A 348 2.06 9.08 22.00
C SER A 348 3.44 9.01 21.34
N GLU A 349 4.30 8.08 21.74
CA GLU A 349 5.62 7.89 21.12
C GLU A 349 5.49 7.38 19.68
N LEU A 350 4.61 6.40 19.42
CA LEU A 350 4.30 5.96 18.06
C LEU A 350 3.71 7.10 17.22
N HIS A 351 2.82 7.92 17.79
CA HIS A 351 2.32 9.11 17.12
C HIS A 351 3.43 10.12 16.79
N SER A 352 4.41 10.36 17.68
CA SER A 352 5.59 11.21 17.41
C SER A 352 6.45 10.67 16.27
N ILE A 353 6.73 9.36 16.27
CA ILE A 353 7.54 8.68 15.25
C ILE A 353 6.88 8.77 13.88
N MET A 354 5.58 8.46 13.81
CA MET A 354 4.80 8.60 12.57
C MET A 354 4.72 10.06 12.12
N THR A 355 4.40 11.00 13.02
CA THR A 355 4.35 12.44 12.73
C THR A 355 5.66 12.93 12.13
N SER A 356 6.79 12.52 12.69
CA SER A 356 8.10 12.96 12.22
C SER A 356 8.44 12.40 10.84
N GLY A 357 8.05 11.17 10.52
CA GLY A 357 8.25 10.62 9.17
C GLY A 357 7.38 11.32 8.13
N PHE A 358 6.14 11.67 8.48
CA PHE A 358 5.25 12.44 7.60
C PHE A 358 5.67 13.92 7.44
N ALA A 359 6.44 14.47 8.39
CA ALA A 359 6.85 15.87 8.41
C ALA A 359 8.15 16.16 7.62
N THR A 360 8.86 15.14 7.14
CA THR A 360 10.18 15.29 6.49
C THR A 360 10.25 14.51 5.18
N VAL A 361 11.33 14.71 4.43
CA VAL A 361 11.68 13.92 3.22
C VAL A 361 13.04 13.23 3.40
N SER A 362 13.23 12.08 2.72
CA SER A 362 14.50 11.34 2.72
C SER A 362 15.53 12.00 1.79
N GLY A 363 16.82 11.84 2.12
CA GLY A 363 17.91 12.16 1.19
C GLY A 363 17.90 11.31 -0.10
N THR A 364 17.27 10.13 -0.09
CA THR A 364 17.17 9.24 -1.27
C THR A 364 16.32 9.82 -2.40
N VAL A 365 15.23 10.50 -2.05
CA VAL A 365 14.26 11.07 -3.00
C VAL A 365 14.54 12.54 -3.32
N LEU A 366 15.47 13.17 -2.60
CA LEU A 366 15.85 14.57 -2.75
C LEU A 366 16.24 14.91 -4.20
N ALA A 367 17.00 14.02 -4.86
CA ALA A 367 17.43 14.18 -6.25
C ALA A 367 16.24 14.30 -7.23
N ALA A 368 15.16 13.54 -7.02
CA ALA A 368 13.97 13.58 -7.88
C ALA A 368 13.23 14.93 -7.76
N TYR A 369 13.09 15.45 -6.54
CA TYR A 369 12.51 16.77 -6.32
C TYR A 369 13.37 17.89 -6.95
N ILE A 370 14.70 17.77 -6.90
CA ILE A 370 15.61 18.69 -7.58
C ILE A 370 15.44 18.64 -9.10
N SER A 371 15.23 17.46 -9.70
CA SER A 371 14.93 17.37 -11.15
C SER A 371 13.57 17.96 -11.55
N PHE A 372 12.63 18.10 -10.62
CA PHE A 372 11.40 18.87 -10.83
C PHE A 372 11.59 20.40 -10.60
N GLY A 373 12.81 20.83 -10.27
CA GLY A 373 13.17 22.23 -10.04
C GLY A 373 13.19 22.67 -8.57
N ALA A 374 12.92 21.78 -7.60
CA ALA A 374 12.91 22.16 -6.20
C ALA A 374 14.33 22.44 -5.66
N ASN A 375 14.50 23.59 -5.01
CA ASN A 375 15.82 24.01 -4.53
C ASN A 375 16.32 23.11 -3.36
N PRO A 376 17.50 22.46 -3.47
CA PRO A 376 18.00 21.52 -2.46
C PRO A 376 18.18 22.14 -1.08
N ALA A 377 18.64 23.40 -1.02
CA ALA A 377 18.89 24.08 0.25
C ALA A 377 17.58 24.37 1.00
N HIS A 378 16.47 24.57 0.29
CA HIS A 378 15.14 24.73 0.89
C HIS A 378 14.57 23.41 1.41
N LEU A 379 14.71 22.31 0.64
CA LEU A 379 14.27 20.97 1.07
C LEU A 379 15.00 20.51 2.34
N ILE A 380 16.34 20.61 2.36
CA ILE A 380 17.15 20.24 3.53
C ILE A 380 16.81 21.15 4.73
N THR A 381 16.64 22.46 4.51
CA THR A 381 16.21 23.38 5.57
C THR A 381 14.83 23.01 6.14
N ALA A 382 13.88 22.64 5.29
CA ALA A 382 12.55 22.22 5.73
C ALA A 382 12.61 20.96 6.60
N SER A 383 13.36 19.91 6.19
CA SER A 383 13.58 18.71 7.02
C SER A 383 14.26 19.01 8.36
N VAL A 384 15.29 19.88 8.39
CA VAL A 384 15.97 20.30 9.64
C VAL A 384 15.02 21.02 10.59
N MET A 385 14.16 21.92 10.07
CA MET A 385 13.16 22.63 10.87
C MET A 385 12.01 21.71 11.32
N ALA A 386 11.63 20.75 10.50
CA ALA A 386 10.51 19.84 10.78
C ALA A 386 10.78 18.89 11.95
N ALA A 387 12.03 18.54 12.26
CA ALA A 387 12.35 17.65 13.39
C ALA A 387 11.84 18.15 14.77
N PRO A 388 12.20 19.34 15.28
CA PRO A 388 11.63 19.87 16.52
C PRO A 388 10.14 20.26 16.38
N GLY A 389 9.70 20.64 15.18
CA GLY A 389 8.30 20.90 14.88
C GLY A 389 7.43 19.65 15.10
N ALA A 390 7.83 18.51 14.55
CA ALA A 390 7.15 17.23 14.67
C ALA A 390 6.98 16.81 16.15
N LEU A 391 8.02 16.95 16.96
CA LEU A 391 7.93 16.66 18.40
C LEU A 391 7.00 17.63 19.15
N CYS A 392 6.98 18.92 18.78
CA CYS A 392 6.02 19.88 19.31
C CYS A 392 4.57 19.50 18.96
N PHE A 393 4.28 19.32 17.66
CA PHE A 393 2.92 19.10 17.19
C PHE A 393 2.39 17.71 17.56
N ALA A 394 3.24 16.67 17.56
CA ALA A 394 2.87 15.36 18.08
C ALA A 394 2.48 15.41 19.56
N LYS A 395 3.30 16.03 20.42
CA LYS A 395 2.97 16.17 21.86
C LYS A 395 1.89 17.22 22.15
N MET A 396 1.42 17.98 21.16
CA MET A 396 0.20 18.80 21.26
C MET A 396 -1.05 18.00 20.85
N ILE A 397 -1.04 17.33 19.69
CA ILE A 397 -2.21 16.63 19.13
C ILE A 397 -2.43 15.27 19.81
N TYR A 398 -1.37 14.60 20.24
CA TYR A 398 -1.41 13.35 21.00
C TYR A 398 -0.39 13.41 22.16
N PRO A 399 -0.69 14.16 23.24
CA PRO A 399 0.22 14.30 24.38
C PRO A 399 0.42 12.98 25.13
N GLU A 400 1.52 12.89 25.89
CA GLU A 400 1.88 11.71 26.64
C GLU A 400 0.91 11.45 27.81
N THR A 401 0.28 10.28 27.83
CA THR A 401 -0.64 9.84 28.88
C THR A 401 -0.14 8.64 29.68
N GLU A 402 0.92 7.99 29.20
CA GLU A 402 1.45 6.72 29.72
C GLU A 402 2.87 6.88 30.27
N ASN A 403 3.32 5.92 31.09
CA ASN A 403 4.69 5.89 31.58
C ASN A 403 5.59 5.14 30.57
N SER A 404 6.22 5.88 29.67
CA SER A 404 7.17 5.33 28.69
C SER A 404 8.31 4.52 29.34
N LYS A 405 8.63 3.39 28.72
CA LYS A 405 9.78 2.52 29.03
C LYS A 405 11.07 2.93 28.31
N THR A 406 11.01 3.89 27.38
CA THR A 406 12.11 4.24 26.46
C THR A 406 12.72 5.61 26.75
N ARG A 407 12.80 5.99 28.03
CA ARG A 407 13.48 7.20 28.50
C ARG A 407 14.96 6.88 28.78
N SER A 408 15.84 7.87 28.68
CA SER A 408 17.30 7.69 28.91
C SER A 408 17.67 7.19 30.33
N ASP A 409 16.71 7.25 31.24
CA ASP A 409 16.75 6.83 32.63
C ASP A 409 16.15 5.42 32.91
N ASN A 410 15.44 4.81 31.96
CA ASN A 410 14.82 3.47 32.12
C ASN A 410 14.89 2.52 30.92
N ILE A 411 15.36 2.98 29.74
CA ILE A 411 15.52 2.17 28.54
C ILE A 411 16.49 1.00 28.79
N GLN A 412 16.03 -0.22 28.53
CA GLN A 412 16.88 -1.41 28.54
C GLN A 412 17.66 -1.48 27.22
N MET A 413 18.85 -2.10 27.25
CA MET A 413 19.68 -2.25 26.06
C MET A 413 19.37 -3.60 25.43
N GLU A 414 18.88 -3.60 24.19
CA GLU A 414 18.70 -4.85 23.44
C GLU A 414 20.06 -5.30 22.86
N GLU A 415 20.52 -6.47 23.30
CA GLU A 415 21.71 -7.14 22.77
C GLU A 415 21.34 -7.89 21.48
N ALA A 416 22.24 -7.91 20.50
CA ALA A 416 22.01 -8.63 19.25
C ALA A 416 22.08 -10.15 19.49
N THR A 417 21.12 -10.90 18.96
CA THR A 417 21.05 -12.37 19.06
C THR A 417 21.85 -13.09 17.99
N ASP A 418 22.29 -12.38 16.96
CA ASP A 418 23.03 -12.92 15.82
C ASP A 418 24.41 -13.46 16.23
N THR A 419 24.88 -14.49 15.54
CA THR A 419 26.14 -15.18 15.85
C THR A 419 27.37 -14.41 15.36
N SER A 420 27.24 -13.67 14.25
CA SER A 420 28.35 -12.98 13.57
C SER A 420 27.88 -11.69 12.88
N VAL A 421 28.84 -10.86 12.46
CA VAL A 421 28.56 -9.64 11.67
C VAL A 421 27.82 -9.98 10.37
N LEU A 422 28.18 -11.08 9.70
CA LEU A 422 27.59 -11.48 8.42
C LEU A 422 26.18 -12.08 8.61
N ASP A 423 25.97 -12.81 9.70
CA ASP A 423 24.66 -13.32 10.14
C ASP A 423 23.71 -12.14 10.42
N ALA A 424 24.12 -11.18 11.26
CA ALA A 424 23.38 -9.95 11.53
C ALA A 424 23.04 -9.16 10.26
N ALA A 425 24.00 -9.02 9.35
CA ALA A 425 23.80 -8.33 8.09
C ALA A 425 22.77 -9.04 7.19
N SER A 426 22.84 -10.37 7.12
CA SER A 426 21.91 -11.22 6.35
C SER A 426 20.50 -11.19 6.94
N ASN A 427 20.37 -11.26 8.26
CA ASN A 427 19.10 -11.14 8.98
C ASN A 427 18.52 -9.72 8.86
N GLY A 428 19.38 -8.69 8.78
CA GLY A 428 19.00 -7.32 8.43
C GLY A 428 18.39 -7.22 7.03
N ALA A 429 19.05 -7.77 6.01
CA ALA A 429 18.54 -7.79 4.64
C ALA A 429 17.22 -8.59 4.53
N ASN A 430 17.15 -9.79 5.11
CA ASN A 430 15.96 -10.63 5.09
C ASN A 430 14.75 -9.95 5.77
N ALA A 431 14.98 -9.20 6.86
CA ALA A 431 13.94 -8.45 7.55
C ALA A 431 13.40 -7.24 6.76
N ALA A 432 14.10 -6.77 5.73
CA ALA A 432 13.60 -5.70 4.84
C ALA A 432 12.55 -6.21 3.84
N THR A 433 12.56 -7.49 3.45
CA THR A 433 11.60 -8.07 2.49
C THR A 433 10.13 -7.82 2.82
N PRO A 434 9.61 -8.14 4.03
CA PRO A 434 8.21 -7.86 4.36
C PRO A 434 7.88 -6.35 4.41
N ILE A 435 8.87 -5.50 4.68
CA ILE A 435 8.71 -4.03 4.65
C ILE A 435 8.56 -3.56 3.21
N VAL A 436 9.48 -3.95 2.32
CA VAL A 436 9.48 -3.57 0.89
C VAL A 436 8.23 -4.08 0.18
N LEU A 437 7.83 -5.34 0.41
CA LEU A 437 6.59 -5.89 -0.15
C LEU A 437 5.34 -5.15 0.36
N GLY A 438 5.30 -4.81 1.66
CA GLY A 438 4.24 -3.99 2.24
C GLY A 438 4.18 -2.58 1.64
N ILE A 439 5.32 -1.98 1.31
CA ILE A 439 5.41 -0.67 0.65
C ILE A 439 4.84 -0.74 -0.77
N ILE A 440 5.32 -1.69 -1.58
CA ILE A 440 4.83 -1.93 -2.96
C ILE A 440 3.31 -2.11 -2.96
N ALA A 441 2.81 -3.01 -2.10
CA ALA A 441 1.39 -3.34 -2.00
C ALA A 441 0.52 -2.11 -1.69
N ASN A 442 0.91 -1.34 -0.68
CA ASN A 442 0.11 -0.20 -0.23
C ASN A 442 0.22 0.98 -1.20
N LEU A 443 1.37 1.23 -1.82
CA LEU A 443 1.52 2.28 -2.84
C LEU A 443 0.62 2.02 -4.05
N ILE A 444 0.68 0.82 -4.63
CA ILE A 444 -0.17 0.43 -5.77
C ILE A 444 -1.64 0.60 -5.38
N ALA A 445 -2.04 0.05 -4.24
CA ALA A 445 -3.43 0.09 -3.81
C ALA A 445 -3.96 1.50 -3.52
N PHE A 446 -3.22 2.36 -2.80
CA PHE A 446 -3.66 3.72 -2.50
C PHE A 446 -3.72 4.60 -3.76
N VAL A 447 -2.69 4.61 -4.61
CA VAL A 447 -2.68 5.43 -5.83
C VAL A 447 -3.80 4.99 -6.79
N SER A 448 -4.03 3.68 -6.94
CA SER A 448 -5.14 3.14 -7.73
C SER A 448 -6.51 3.53 -7.16
N PHE A 449 -6.65 3.56 -5.83
CA PHE A 449 -7.89 3.97 -5.16
C PHE A 449 -8.17 5.47 -5.31
N ILE A 450 -7.14 6.32 -5.35
CA ILE A 450 -7.28 7.74 -5.68
C ILE A 450 -7.70 7.92 -7.15
N ALA A 451 -7.06 7.22 -8.09
CA ALA A 451 -7.46 7.22 -9.50
C ALA A 451 -8.93 6.79 -9.68
N PHE A 452 -9.35 5.73 -8.99
CA PHE A 452 -10.75 5.27 -8.94
C PHE A 452 -11.71 6.33 -8.37
N ILE A 453 -11.34 7.05 -7.30
CA ILE A 453 -12.19 8.14 -6.78
C ILE A 453 -12.26 9.31 -7.77
N ASN A 454 -11.17 9.67 -8.44
CA ASN A 454 -11.19 10.70 -9.48
C ASN A 454 -12.09 10.28 -10.67
N GLY A 455 -12.01 9.03 -11.11
CA GLY A 455 -12.89 8.50 -12.14
C GLY A 455 -14.37 8.44 -11.74
N LEU A 456 -14.67 8.10 -10.47
CA LEU A 456 -16.02 8.22 -9.92
C LEU A 456 -16.50 9.67 -9.88
N LEU A 457 -15.64 10.60 -9.43
CA LEU A 457 -15.97 12.03 -9.38
C LEU A 457 -16.26 12.58 -10.76
N ALA A 458 -15.42 12.32 -11.76
CA ALA A 458 -15.64 12.72 -13.14
C ALA A 458 -16.96 12.13 -13.70
N TRP A 459 -17.24 10.84 -13.45
CA TRP A 459 -18.51 10.22 -13.87
C TRP A 459 -19.74 10.85 -13.20
N PHE A 460 -19.66 11.25 -11.93
CA PHE A 460 -20.72 11.99 -11.26
C PHE A 460 -20.79 13.46 -11.72
N GLY A 461 -19.66 14.10 -12.00
CA GLY A 461 -19.54 15.49 -12.46
C GLY A 461 -20.15 15.72 -13.83
N TRP A 462 -19.79 14.86 -14.78
CA TRP A 462 -20.36 14.82 -16.13
C TRP A 462 -21.89 14.80 -16.09
N ARG A 463 -22.50 14.06 -15.14
CA ARG A 463 -23.97 14.03 -14.98
C ARG A 463 -24.57 15.38 -14.61
N VAL A 464 -23.85 16.27 -13.94
CA VAL A 464 -24.36 17.57 -13.47
C VAL A 464 -23.79 18.75 -14.26
N GLY A 465 -23.08 18.50 -15.36
CA GLY A 465 -22.41 19.54 -16.16
C GLY A 465 -21.17 20.13 -15.49
N TRP A 466 -20.46 19.35 -14.69
CA TRP A 466 -19.17 19.71 -14.07
C TRP A 466 -18.07 18.80 -14.61
N GLU A 467 -17.37 19.28 -15.63
CA GLU A 467 -16.40 18.49 -16.40
C GLU A 467 -15.07 18.32 -15.62
N ASP A 468 -14.52 19.41 -15.05
CA ASP A 468 -13.24 19.41 -14.31
C ASP A 468 -13.31 18.99 -12.82
N ILE A 469 -14.22 18.09 -12.42
CA ILE A 469 -14.28 17.67 -11.01
C ILE A 469 -13.27 16.55 -10.70
N SER A 470 -12.22 16.92 -9.96
CA SER A 470 -11.21 16.00 -9.42
C SER A 470 -10.95 16.27 -7.93
N LEU A 471 -10.35 15.31 -7.22
CA LEU A 471 -9.93 15.48 -5.83
C LEU A 471 -8.95 16.65 -5.69
N GLU A 472 -8.03 16.83 -6.63
CA GLU A 472 -7.02 17.89 -6.65
C GLU A 472 -7.67 19.27 -6.75
N ASN A 473 -8.67 19.44 -7.63
CA ASN A 473 -9.42 20.69 -7.79
C ASN A 473 -10.32 20.99 -6.57
N ILE A 474 -10.99 19.96 -6.02
CA ILE A 474 -11.80 20.09 -4.80
C ILE A 474 -10.94 20.52 -3.61
N PHE A 475 -9.83 19.81 -3.36
CA PHE A 475 -8.97 20.11 -2.22
C PHE A 475 -8.14 21.37 -2.43
N GLY A 476 -7.79 21.74 -3.66
CA GLY A 476 -7.19 23.04 -3.98
C GLY A 476 -8.08 24.20 -3.55
N THR A 477 -9.38 24.09 -3.84
CA THR A 477 -10.40 25.05 -3.38
C THR A 477 -10.56 25.06 -1.86
N ILE A 478 -10.44 23.89 -1.19
CA ILE A 478 -10.52 23.77 0.28
C ILE A 478 -9.27 24.33 0.98
N PHE A 479 -8.08 24.17 0.38
CA PHE A 479 -6.80 24.61 0.94
C PHE A 479 -6.39 26.02 0.53
N ARG A 480 -7.06 26.69 -0.42
CA ARG A 480 -6.82 28.10 -0.76
C ARG A 480 -6.74 29.04 0.47
N PRO A 481 -7.65 28.96 1.47
CA PRO A 481 -7.54 29.78 2.68
C PRO A 481 -6.34 29.42 3.57
N LEU A 482 -5.92 28.14 3.57
CA LEU A 482 -4.74 27.68 4.30
C LEU A 482 -3.45 28.22 3.65
N ALA A 483 -3.35 28.12 2.31
CA ALA A 483 -2.25 28.69 1.55
C ALA A 483 -2.10 30.20 1.80
N PHE A 484 -3.20 30.96 1.68
CA PHE A 484 -3.21 32.39 1.97
C PHE A 484 -2.68 32.70 3.39
N VAL A 485 -3.19 32.01 4.41
CA VAL A 485 -2.83 32.27 5.82
C VAL A 485 -1.39 31.83 6.16
N MET A 486 -0.73 31.00 5.34
CA MET A 486 0.73 30.78 5.42
C MET A 486 1.56 31.96 4.85
N GLY A 487 0.92 32.94 4.22
CA GLY A 487 1.53 34.16 3.64
C GLY A 487 1.77 34.11 2.14
N VAL A 488 1.03 33.27 1.42
CA VAL A 488 0.92 33.26 -0.05
C VAL A 488 -0.06 34.38 -0.48
N PRO A 489 0.23 35.17 -1.54
CA PRO A 489 -0.73 36.12 -2.12
C PRO A 489 -2.09 35.47 -2.44
N TRP A 490 -3.18 36.25 -2.36
CA TRP A 490 -4.52 35.67 -2.52
C TRP A 490 -4.75 35.06 -3.92
N ASP A 491 -4.10 35.57 -4.95
CA ASP A 491 -4.28 35.08 -6.32
C ASP A 491 -3.55 33.74 -6.53
N ASP A 492 -2.24 33.70 -6.26
CA ASP A 492 -1.41 32.48 -6.21
C ASP A 492 -1.96 31.40 -5.27
N SER A 493 -2.70 31.77 -4.21
CA SER A 493 -3.18 30.85 -3.17
C SER A 493 -4.07 29.73 -3.69
N TYR A 494 -4.71 29.87 -4.86
CA TYR A 494 -5.44 28.76 -5.49
C TYR A 494 -4.48 27.67 -6.00
N TYR A 495 -3.43 28.05 -6.72
CA TYR A 495 -2.44 27.13 -7.27
C TYR A 495 -1.64 26.46 -6.16
N VAL A 496 -1.15 27.22 -5.17
CA VAL A 496 -0.48 26.64 -3.99
C VAL A 496 -1.44 25.75 -3.19
N GLY A 497 -2.72 26.14 -3.09
CA GLY A 497 -3.77 25.29 -2.54
C GLY A 497 -3.91 23.96 -3.29
N LYS A 498 -3.93 23.99 -4.64
CA LYS A 498 -4.03 22.80 -5.50
C LYS A 498 -2.81 21.88 -5.36
N VAL A 499 -1.60 22.43 -5.29
CA VAL A 499 -0.38 21.67 -5.00
C VAL A 499 -0.44 21.00 -3.62
N ILE A 500 -0.91 21.71 -2.58
CA ILE A 500 -1.15 21.11 -1.25
C ILE A 500 -2.23 20.02 -1.34
N GLY A 501 -3.26 20.21 -2.16
CA GLY A 501 -4.29 19.20 -2.45
C GLY A 501 -3.70 17.93 -3.03
N ILE A 502 -2.94 18.03 -4.12
CA ILE A 502 -2.22 16.91 -4.76
C ILE A 502 -1.36 16.17 -3.72
N LYS A 503 -0.53 16.90 -2.97
CA LYS A 503 0.33 16.34 -1.92
C LYS A 503 -0.45 15.54 -0.87
N MET A 504 -1.57 16.09 -0.40
CA MET A 504 -2.40 15.51 0.66
C MET A 504 -3.25 14.31 0.23
N ILE A 505 -3.27 13.97 -1.07
CA ILE A 505 -4.16 12.99 -1.68
C ILE A 505 -3.38 11.91 -2.43
N VAL A 506 -2.50 12.33 -3.33
CA VAL A 506 -1.69 11.46 -4.21
C VAL A 506 -0.36 11.16 -3.50
N ASN A 507 0.61 12.05 -3.66
CA ASN A 507 1.91 12.06 -3.01
C ASN A 507 2.61 13.42 -3.26
N GLU A 508 3.75 13.64 -2.61
CA GLU A 508 4.58 14.82 -2.80
C GLU A 508 5.37 14.85 -4.13
N PHE A 509 5.60 13.71 -4.81
CA PHE A 509 6.28 13.69 -6.11
C PHE A 509 5.46 14.44 -7.18
N VAL A 510 4.21 14.04 -7.39
CA VAL A 510 3.28 14.69 -8.35
C VAL A 510 2.99 16.13 -7.92
N ALA A 511 3.09 16.44 -6.62
CA ALA A 511 2.98 17.81 -6.13
C ALA A 511 4.22 18.65 -6.49
N PHE A 512 5.44 18.11 -6.42
CA PHE A 512 6.66 18.80 -6.85
C PHE A 512 6.73 18.95 -8.37
N GLU A 513 6.30 17.96 -9.12
CA GLU A 513 6.14 18.00 -10.58
C GLU A 513 5.20 19.14 -11.00
N ARG A 514 3.95 19.15 -10.51
CA ARG A 514 2.97 20.22 -10.85
C ARG A 514 3.37 21.59 -10.29
N LEU A 515 4.13 21.64 -9.18
CA LEU A 515 4.73 22.88 -8.68
C LEU A 515 5.82 23.40 -9.64
N GLY A 516 6.67 22.52 -10.16
CA GLY A 516 7.68 22.85 -11.17
C GLY A 516 7.05 23.43 -12.42
N GLU A 517 5.96 22.83 -12.92
CA GLU A 517 5.19 23.34 -14.05
C GLU A 517 4.60 24.74 -13.80
N PHE A 518 3.93 25.00 -12.67
CA PHE A 518 3.42 26.35 -12.36
C PHE A 518 4.52 27.42 -12.29
N ILE A 519 5.78 27.05 -12.06
CA ILE A 519 6.92 27.97 -12.08
C ILE A 519 7.50 28.10 -13.50
N LYS A 520 7.54 27.03 -14.31
CA LYS A 520 7.83 27.08 -15.75
C LYS A 520 6.87 28.03 -16.47
N GLU A 521 5.58 27.86 -16.23
CA GLU A 521 4.46 28.64 -16.76
C GLU A 521 4.44 30.10 -16.22
N ASN A 522 5.23 30.41 -15.19
CA ASN A 522 5.22 31.70 -14.46
C ASN A 522 3.84 32.05 -13.85
N VAL A 523 3.03 31.04 -13.54
CA VAL A 523 1.67 31.15 -12.97
C VAL A 523 1.68 31.51 -11.48
N ILE A 524 2.80 31.29 -10.77
CA ILE A 524 2.98 31.67 -9.37
C ILE A 524 4.26 32.49 -9.16
N THR A 525 4.23 33.42 -8.20
CA THR A 525 5.39 34.24 -7.83
C THR A 525 6.48 33.40 -7.15
N PRO A 526 7.77 33.82 -7.19
CA PRO A 526 8.86 33.11 -6.50
C PRO A 526 8.66 33.01 -4.97
N ARG A 527 7.93 33.97 -4.37
CA ARG A 527 7.49 33.89 -2.96
C ARG A 527 6.56 32.69 -2.74
N SER A 528 5.54 32.54 -3.59
CA SER A 528 4.61 31.42 -3.54
C SER A 528 5.28 30.09 -3.82
N ALA A 529 6.20 30.04 -4.78
CA ALA A 529 6.98 28.85 -5.10
C ALA A 529 7.83 28.37 -3.91
N ALA A 530 8.50 29.29 -3.21
CA ALA A 530 9.28 28.96 -2.01
C ALA A 530 8.40 28.52 -0.83
N ILE A 531 7.27 29.20 -0.57
CA ILE A 531 6.33 28.79 0.50
C ILE A 531 5.69 27.43 0.17
N ALA A 532 5.30 27.20 -1.09
CA ALA A 532 4.80 25.92 -1.57
C ALA A 532 5.83 24.80 -1.38
N THR A 533 7.09 25.02 -1.76
CA THR A 533 8.21 24.09 -1.57
C THR A 533 8.27 23.55 -0.13
N TYR A 534 8.18 24.44 0.87
CA TYR A 534 8.19 24.02 2.28
C TYR A 534 6.89 23.32 2.70
N ALA A 535 5.74 23.70 2.15
CA ALA A 535 4.45 23.08 2.46
C ALA A 535 4.33 21.66 1.86
N VAL A 536 4.93 21.40 0.70
CA VAL A 536 5.00 20.06 0.09
C VAL A 536 6.13 19.19 0.61
N CYS A 537 7.21 19.78 1.13
CA CYS A 537 8.36 19.04 1.68
C CYS A 537 8.01 18.27 2.97
N GLY A 538 7.42 17.09 2.80
CA GLY A 538 7.24 16.07 3.84
C GLY A 538 6.27 14.98 3.39
N PHE A 539 6.55 13.71 3.71
CA PHE A 539 5.78 12.53 3.25
C PHE A 539 4.31 12.42 3.77
N ALA A 540 3.66 13.51 4.16
CA ALA A 540 2.29 13.52 4.66
C ALA A 540 1.25 13.34 3.52
N ASN A 541 1.09 12.09 3.08
CA ASN A 541 0.10 11.67 2.08
C ASN A 541 -0.53 10.28 2.44
N PRO A 542 -1.65 9.85 1.82
CA PRO A 542 -2.33 8.59 2.15
C PRO A 542 -1.51 7.34 1.80
N SER A 543 -0.81 7.36 0.67
CA SER A 543 0.07 6.28 0.19
C SER A 543 1.21 6.03 1.20
N SER A 544 1.82 7.10 1.71
CA SER A 544 2.80 7.10 2.79
C SER A 544 2.21 6.69 4.14
N MET A 545 0.94 6.98 4.43
CA MET A 545 0.26 6.42 5.60
C MET A 545 0.15 4.90 5.50
N GLY A 546 -0.09 4.36 4.30
CA GLY A 546 0.04 2.94 3.98
C GLY A 546 1.45 2.40 4.22
N ILE A 547 2.49 3.07 3.70
CA ILE A 547 3.91 2.76 3.96
C ILE A 547 4.20 2.66 5.45
N MET A 548 3.78 3.65 6.24
CA MET A 548 4.10 3.71 7.67
C MET A 548 3.40 2.61 8.48
N ILE A 549 2.14 2.33 8.14
CA ILE A 549 1.39 1.21 8.72
C ILE A 549 2.07 -0.12 8.36
N GLY A 550 2.42 -0.34 7.08
CA GLY A 550 3.10 -1.55 6.62
C GLY A 550 4.45 -1.75 7.29
N THR A 551 5.31 -0.73 7.25
CA THR A 551 6.65 -0.72 7.85
C THR A 551 6.60 -1.04 9.35
N LEU A 552 5.82 -0.28 10.13
CA LEU A 552 5.78 -0.45 11.58
C LEU A 552 5.09 -1.75 11.99
N SER A 553 4.06 -2.21 11.25
CA SER A 553 3.40 -3.49 11.54
C SER A 553 4.25 -4.71 11.16
N ALA A 554 5.11 -4.60 10.14
CA ALA A 554 6.09 -5.64 9.80
C ALA A 554 7.22 -5.73 10.85
N MET A 555 7.57 -4.62 11.50
CA MET A 555 8.57 -4.62 12.58
C MET A 555 8.00 -4.99 13.95
N ALA A 556 6.74 -4.63 14.25
CA ALA A 556 6.07 -4.88 15.54
C ALA A 556 4.59 -5.27 15.34
N PRO A 557 4.31 -6.54 14.94
CA PRO A 557 2.95 -7.00 14.64
C PRO A 557 1.95 -6.78 15.79
N ASP A 558 2.37 -7.04 17.03
CA ASP A 558 1.54 -6.88 18.24
C ASP A 558 1.10 -5.43 18.50
N LYS A 559 1.76 -4.45 17.86
CA LYS A 559 1.44 -3.03 17.95
C LYS A 559 0.53 -2.54 16.83
N ARG A 560 0.16 -3.38 15.84
CA ARG A 560 -0.62 -2.95 14.66
C ARG A 560 -1.83 -2.10 15.02
N ASN A 561 -2.68 -2.58 15.92
CA ASN A 561 -3.91 -1.90 16.34
C ASN A 561 -3.65 -0.52 16.99
N ILE A 562 -2.46 -0.29 17.55
CA ILE A 562 -2.03 0.99 18.11
C ILE A 562 -1.53 1.91 16.98
N ILE A 563 -0.69 1.36 16.08
CA ILE A 563 -0.14 2.06 14.92
C ILE A 563 -1.29 2.61 14.04
N THR A 564 -2.26 1.76 13.68
CA THR A 564 -3.38 2.13 12.80
C THR A 564 -4.33 3.12 13.47
N ALA A 565 -4.58 2.99 14.78
CA ALA A 565 -5.39 3.94 15.54
C ALA A 565 -4.79 5.35 15.69
N VAL A 566 -3.45 5.50 15.59
CA VAL A 566 -2.79 6.82 15.62
C VAL A 566 -2.42 7.36 14.24
N ALA A 567 -2.30 6.50 13.22
CA ALA A 567 -1.82 6.81 11.86
C ALA A 567 -2.44 8.08 11.25
N PHE A 568 -3.77 8.16 11.17
CA PHE A 568 -4.47 9.30 10.55
C PHE A 568 -4.25 10.62 11.31
N ARG A 569 -4.09 10.57 12.64
CA ARG A 569 -3.77 11.75 13.45
C ARG A 569 -2.32 12.19 13.21
N ALA A 570 -1.39 11.23 13.13
CA ALA A 570 0.01 11.51 12.83
C ALA A 570 0.19 12.09 11.41
N PHE A 571 -0.54 11.58 10.41
CA PHE A 571 -0.61 12.13 9.05
C PHE A 571 -1.00 13.62 9.06
N LEU A 572 -2.16 13.96 9.65
CA LEU A 572 -2.60 15.36 9.79
C LEU A 572 -1.61 16.22 10.58
N THR A 573 -0.95 15.64 11.59
CA THR A 573 0.06 16.35 12.39
C THR A 573 1.30 16.65 11.56
N GLY A 574 1.79 15.71 10.77
CA GLY A 574 2.92 15.91 9.85
C GLY A 574 2.62 16.97 8.78
N SER A 575 1.41 16.97 8.23
CA SER A 575 0.93 18.04 7.34
C SER A 575 1.04 19.41 8.00
N ILE A 576 0.54 19.55 9.23
CA ILE A 576 0.61 20.80 10.01
C ILE A 576 2.06 21.23 10.28
N VAL A 577 2.99 20.30 10.47
CA VAL A 577 4.42 20.63 10.63
C VAL A 577 4.99 21.22 9.34
N CYS A 578 4.66 20.67 8.17
CA CYS A 578 5.05 21.23 6.86
C CYS A 578 4.43 22.63 6.66
N PHE A 579 3.18 22.84 7.09
CA PHE A 579 2.53 24.15 7.01
C PHE A 579 3.16 25.17 7.99
N MET A 580 3.69 24.70 9.13
CA MET A 580 4.43 25.55 10.06
C MET A 580 5.84 25.88 9.55
N THR A 581 6.57 24.93 8.94
CA THR A 581 7.87 25.23 8.31
C THR A 581 7.68 26.21 7.14
N ALA A 582 6.62 26.05 6.34
CA ALA A 582 6.25 26.99 5.29
C ALA A 582 5.89 28.39 5.81
N SER A 583 5.11 28.47 6.89
CA SER A 583 4.79 29.76 7.56
C SER A 583 6.06 30.45 8.08
N ILE A 584 7.00 29.70 8.67
CA ILE A 584 8.28 30.26 9.13
C ILE A 584 9.16 30.68 7.94
N GLY A 585 9.15 29.93 6.83
CA GLY A 585 9.82 30.31 5.58
C GLY A 585 9.28 31.63 5.01
N GLY A 586 7.95 31.76 4.88
CA GLY A 586 7.29 32.98 4.39
C GLY A 586 7.48 34.22 5.28
N LEU A 587 7.85 34.04 6.55
CA LEU A 587 8.22 35.09 7.49
C LEU A 587 9.72 35.47 7.44
N LEU A 588 10.61 34.49 7.18
CA LEU A 588 12.07 34.65 7.28
C LEU A 588 12.80 34.90 5.96
N MET A 589 12.20 34.64 4.80
CA MET A 589 12.81 34.92 3.50
C MET A 589 12.59 36.39 3.07
N ASP A 590 13.54 36.92 2.30
CA ASP A 590 13.49 38.26 1.70
C ASP A 590 13.44 38.22 0.17
N GLU A 591 13.18 39.37 -0.46
CA GLU A 591 13.10 39.50 -1.92
C GLU A 591 14.37 39.08 -2.68
N THR A 592 15.56 39.17 -2.08
CA THR A 592 16.79 38.70 -2.76
C THR A 592 16.83 37.18 -2.80
N ILE A 593 16.42 36.51 -1.73
CA ILE A 593 16.27 35.06 -1.66
C ILE A 593 15.18 34.60 -2.65
N PHE A 594 14.02 35.25 -2.68
CA PHE A 594 12.94 34.92 -3.62
C PHE A 594 13.34 35.17 -5.09
N ASN A 595 14.00 36.28 -5.42
CA ASN A 595 14.40 36.57 -6.81
C ASN A 595 15.55 35.68 -7.30
N ASN A 596 16.45 35.25 -6.40
CA ASN A 596 17.47 34.25 -6.73
C ASN A 596 16.87 32.85 -6.97
N PHE A 597 15.78 32.49 -6.27
CA PHE A 597 15.04 31.25 -6.52
C PHE A 597 14.49 31.20 -7.95
N GLY A 598 13.89 32.28 -8.44
CA GLY A 598 13.37 32.36 -9.82
C GLY A 598 14.45 32.12 -10.88
N LYS A 599 15.61 32.77 -10.75
CA LYS A 599 16.74 32.58 -11.68
C LYS A 599 17.29 31.16 -11.68
N ALA A 600 17.48 30.57 -10.50
CA ALA A 600 18.08 29.23 -10.37
C ALA A 600 17.24 28.11 -11.00
N MET A 601 15.91 28.27 -11.07
CA MET A 601 15.07 27.32 -11.81
C MET A 601 15.15 27.51 -13.32
N GLN A 602 15.18 28.74 -13.81
CA GLN A 602 14.98 29.03 -15.23
C GLN A 602 16.11 28.49 -16.13
N GLU A 603 17.31 28.29 -15.58
CA GLU A 603 18.46 27.69 -16.28
C GLU A 603 18.36 26.15 -16.43
N ALA A 604 17.55 25.47 -15.61
CA ALA A 604 17.46 24.00 -15.59
C ALA A 604 16.38 23.41 -16.53
N ILE A 605 15.66 24.26 -17.27
CA ILE A 605 14.30 23.96 -17.77
C ILE A 605 14.20 23.80 -19.30
N VAL A 606 15.30 23.99 -20.05
CA VAL A 606 15.31 24.09 -21.53
C VAL A 606 15.25 22.72 -22.25
N LEU A 607 14.41 21.78 -21.78
CA LEU A 607 14.10 20.55 -22.51
C LEU A 607 12.67 20.04 -22.18
N SER A 608 11.89 19.71 -23.22
CA SER A 608 10.47 19.27 -23.24
C SER A 608 9.40 20.35 -22.97
N THR A 609 8.41 20.45 -23.87
CA THR A 609 7.24 21.38 -23.89
C THR A 609 6.24 20.93 -24.99
N LEU A 610 5.07 21.61 -25.10
CA LEU A 610 3.87 21.42 -25.97
C LEU A 610 2.72 20.58 -25.33
N ASP A 611 1.46 21.05 -25.20
CA ASP A 611 0.87 22.41 -25.32
C ASP A 611 -0.53 22.52 -24.62
N ASP A 612 -0.85 23.76 -24.18
CA ASP A 612 -1.99 24.39 -23.43
C ASP A 612 -3.46 24.31 -23.99
N SER A 613 -4.57 24.93 -23.47
CA SER A 613 -5.19 25.43 -22.17
C SER A 613 -6.59 26.09 -22.52
N GLU A 614 -7.54 26.70 -21.75
CA GLU A 614 -8.02 26.95 -20.35
C GLU A 614 -9.50 27.48 -20.44
N SER A 615 -10.23 27.77 -19.34
CA SER A 615 -11.10 28.98 -19.08
C SER A 615 -12.48 28.85 -18.33
N GLN A 616 -12.44 28.86 -16.97
CA GLN A 616 -13.14 29.72 -15.95
C GLN A 616 -14.54 30.43 -16.16
N PRO A 617 -15.26 30.94 -15.09
CA PRO A 617 -15.43 30.50 -13.66
C PRO A 617 -16.83 30.82 -12.97
N CYS A 618 -16.93 30.59 -11.63
CA CYS A 618 -17.95 31.03 -10.60
C CYS A 618 -19.33 30.30 -10.53
N GLY A 619 -19.92 29.86 -9.38
CA GLY A 619 -19.67 29.84 -7.91
C GLY A 619 -20.86 29.11 -7.16
N LYS A 620 -21.11 29.06 -5.82
CA LYS A 620 -20.42 29.51 -4.57
C LYS A 620 -21.12 28.96 -3.26
N ASP A 621 -20.50 29.17 -2.07
CA ASP A 621 -21.01 29.15 -0.65
C ASP A 621 -21.61 27.87 0.05
N LYS A 622 -21.70 27.91 1.41
CA LYS A 622 -21.68 26.78 2.41
C LYS A 622 -21.98 27.30 3.86
N PRO A 623 -21.95 26.55 5.02
CA PRO A 623 -22.06 25.10 5.36
C PRO A 623 -22.77 24.73 6.74
N LYS A 624 -22.59 23.47 7.23
CA LYS A 624 -22.48 22.98 8.66
C LYS A 624 -23.68 22.42 9.49
N SER A 625 -23.90 21.10 9.33
CA SER A 625 -23.89 20.02 10.37
C SER A 625 -24.68 20.07 11.71
N GLY A 626 -25.35 18.94 12.08
CA GLY A 626 -25.94 18.76 13.43
C GLY A 626 -26.16 17.33 13.98
N ILE A 627 -26.78 16.37 13.25
CA ILE A 627 -27.36 15.14 13.86
C ILE A 627 -26.75 13.83 13.27
N LYS A 628 -25.59 13.42 13.78
CA LYS A 628 -24.60 12.51 13.14
C LYS A 628 -24.95 11.03 12.84
N ARG A 629 -26.21 10.59 12.88
CA ARG A 629 -26.60 9.25 12.34
C ARG A 629 -27.86 9.32 11.49
N TYR A 630 -28.97 9.84 12.04
CA TYR A 630 -30.19 10.04 11.27
C TYR A 630 -30.05 11.15 10.22
N VAL A 631 -29.46 12.33 10.54
CA VAL A 631 -29.16 13.33 9.48
C VAL A 631 -27.98 12.91 8.62
N THR A 632 -27.10 11.99 9.02
CA THR A 632 -26.15 11.40 8.07
C THR A 632 -26.89 10.63 6.97
N ILE A 633 -27.85 9.77 7.32
CA ILE A 633 -28.68 9.05 6.35
C ILE A 633 -29.60 10.02 5.58
N THR A 634 -30.26 10.98 6.25
CA THR A 634 -31.15 11.94 5.59
C THR A 634 -30.40 12.95 4.71
N ALA A 635 -29.17 13.33 5.05
CA ALA A 635 -28.34 14.21 4.20
C ALA A 635 -27.66 13.44 3.06
N ILE A 636 -27.33 12.16 3.23
CA ILE A 636 -26.92 11.30 2.09
C ILE A 636 -28.10 11.14 1.13
N ASN A 637 -29.28 10.75 1.62
CA ASN A 637 -30.48 10.65 0.78
C ASN A 637 -30.87 12.00 0.15
N GLY A 638 -30.75 13.10 0.90
CA GLY A 638 -31.00 14.46 0.41
C GLY A 638 -29.99 14.88 -0.66
N ALA A 639 -28.70 14.60 -0.46
CA ALA A 639 -27.66 14.84 -1.46
C ALA A 639 -27.85 13.98 -2.71
N VAL A 640 -28.27 12.72 -2.57
CA VAL A 640 -28.61 11.84 -3.70
C VAL A 640 -29.84 12.37 -4.46
N VAL A 641 -30.88 12.85 -3.77
CA VAL A 641 -32.06 13.44 -4.41
C VAL A 641 -31.70 14.76 -5.13
N VAL A 642 -30.90 15.62 -4.52
CA VAL A 642 -30.40 16.87 -5.14
C VAL A 642 -29.52 16.55 -6.34
N PHE A 643 -28.56 15.63 -6.20
CA PHE A 643 -27.71 15.16 -7.29
C PHE A 643 -28.53 14.59 -8.45
N PHE A 644 -29.51 13.73 -8.15
CA PHE A 644 -30.38 13.13 -9.16
C PHE A 644 -31.25 14.18 -9.85
N ALA A 645 -31.73 15.22 -9.14
CA ALA A 645 -32.45 16.33 -9.74
C ALA A 645 -31.56 17.16 -10.68
N PHE A 646 -30.32 17.51 -10.28
CA PHE A 646 -29.36 18.16 -11.16
C PHE A 646 -29.01 17.28 -12.37
N ALA A 647 -28.81 15.97 -12.17
CA ALA A 647 -28.51 15.02 -13.24
C ALA A 647 -29.66 14.85 -14.24
N THR A 648 -30.91 14.85 -13.74
CA THR A 648 -32.11 14.84 -14.58
C THR A 648 -32.20 16.14 -15.39
N ASN A 649 -31.97 17.29 -14.75
CA ASN A 649 -32.05 18.60 -15.38
C ASN A 649 -30.97 18.77 -16.47
N HIS A 650 -29.72 18.38 -16.19
CA HIS A 650 -28.63 18.42 -17.15
C HIS A 650 -28.89 17.49 -18.34
N TYR A 651 -29.31 16.24 -18.10
CA TYR A 651 -29.73 15.30 -19.15
C TYR A 651 -30.81 15.89 -20.06
N ILE A 652 -31.88 16.48 -19.50
CA ILE A 652 -32.93 17.16 -20.29
C ILE A 652 -32.34 18.32 -21.09
N THR A 653 -31.56 19.19 -20.45
CA THR A 653 -30.97 20.39 -21.08
C THR A 653 -30.02 20.06 -22.22
N GLN A 654 -29.30 18.94 -22.15
CA GLN A 654 -28.41 18.48 -23.22
C GLN A 654 -29.20 17.79 -24.35
N HIS A 655 -30.19 16.97 -24.00
CA HIS A 655 -31.09 16.33 -24.95
C HIS A 655 -31.88 17.34 -25.80
N GLU A 656 -32.21 18.52 -25.26
CA GLU A 656 -32.83 19.63 -26.01
C GLU A 656 -31.86 20.36 -26.97
N ARG A 657 -30.54 20.15 -26.87
CA ARG A 657 -29.52 20.87 -27.66
C ARG A 657 -28.90 20.06 -28.79
N GLU A 658 -28.67 18.76 -28.58
CA GLU A 658 -27.79 17.94 -29.44
C GLU A 658 -28.53 16.93 -30.33
N CYS A 659 -29.85 16.76 -30.14
CA CYS A 659 -30.60 15.67 -30.76
C CYS A 659 -30.96 15.92 -32.24
N THR A 660 -30.07 15.49 -33.15
CA THR A 660 -30.33 15.46 -34.61
C THR A 660 -30.62 14.05 -35.14
N THR A 661 -30.01 13.01 -34.55
CA THR A 661 -30.32 11.59 -34.81
C THR A 661 -30.06 10.72 -33.58
N ASP A 662 -30.85 9.64 -33.43
CA ASP A 662 -30.77 8.60 -32.38
C ASP A 662 -30.92 9.09 -30.92
N CYS A 663 -32.07 9.69 -30.62
CA CYS A 663 -32.46 10.22 -29.32
C CYS A 663 -32.83 9.16 -28.25
N GLY A 664 -32.11 8.04 -28.21
CA GLY A 664 -32.31 6.98 -27.22
C GLY A 664 -31.83 7.37 -25.81
N MET A 665 -32.40 6.75 -24.77
CA MET A 665 -31.81 6.82 -23.43
C MET A 665 -30.48 6.06 -23.43
N GLN A 666 -29.36 6.76 -23.39
CA GLN A 666 -28.03 6.17 -23.28
C GLN A 666 -27.94 5.28 -22.02
N TRP A 667 -27.82 3.97 -22.24
CA TRP A 667 -27.88 2.97 -21.17
C TRP A 667 -26.57 2.76 -20.41
N CYS A 668 -25.41 2.92 -21.07
CA CYS A 668 -24.11 2.65 -20.45
C CYS A 668 -23.44 3.90 -19.90
N ASP A 669 -23.02 4.80 -20.79
CA ASP A 669 -22.36 6.06 -20.44
C ASP A 669 -23.34 7.20 -20.17
N GLY A 670 -24.64 6.91 -20.16
CA GLY A 670 -25.71 7.86 -19.94
C GLY A 670 -26.46 7.73 -18.62
N TYR A 671 -27.55 8.50 -18.55
CA TYR A 671 -28.46 8.56 -17.42
C TYR A 671 -29.14 7.21 -17.09
N GLY A 672 -29.27 6.30 -18.07
CA GLY A 672 -29.86 4.97 -17.86
C GLY A 672 -29.12 4.12 -16.82
N MET A 673 -27.79 4.13 -16.81
CA MET A 673 -27.00 3.40 -15.80
C MET A 673 -27.21 3.96 -14.39
N LEU A 674 -27.28 5.29 -14.26
CA LEU A 674 -27.53 5.96 -12.98
C LEU A 674 -28.91 5.59 -12.42
N VAL A 675 -29.94 5.61 -13.26
CA VAL A 675 -31.30 5.18 -12.88
C VAL A 675 -31.34 3.71 -12.48
N LEU A 676 -30.65 2.83 -13.22
CA LEU A 676 -30.60 1.38 -12.92
C LEU A 676 -29.92 1.13 -11.57
N LEU A 677 -28.74 1.71 -11.33
CA LEU A 677 -27.98 1.59 -10.08
C LEU A 677 -28.78 2.13 -8.88
N LEU A 678 -29.32 3.34 -8.98
CA LEU A 678 -30.14 3.93 -7.91
C LEU A 678 -31.40 3.09 -7.64
N SER A 679 -32.08 2.63 -8.69
CA SER A 679 -33.27 1.76 -8.55
C SER A 679 -32.92 0.46 -7.84
N PHE A 680 -31.84 -0.22 -8.24
CA PHE A 680 -31.40 -1.47 -7.62
C PHE A 680 -31.05 -1.28 -6.13
N VAL A 681 -30.28 -0.23 -5.80
CA VAL A 681 -29.88 0.07 -4.42
C VAL A 681 -31.10 0.47 -3.57
N TYR A 682 -31.94 1.40 -4.01
CA TYR A 682 -33.08 1.86 -3.21
C TYR A 682 -34.21 0.83 -3.12
N LEU A 683 -34.50 0.05 -4.16
CA LEU A 683 -35.44 -1.08 -4.08
C LEU A 683 -34.90 -2.19 -3.16
N GLY A 684 -33.60 -2.49 -3.24
CA GLY A 684 -32.94 -3.44 -2.34
C GLY A 684 -33.00 -3.00 -0.87
N VAL A 685 -32.69 -1.72 -0.59
CA VAL A 685 -32.79 -1.10 0.74
C VAL A 685 -34.24 -1.11 1.24
N LEU A 686 -35.20 -0.65 0.44
CA LEU A 686 -36.62 -0.66 0.78
C LEU A 686 -37.13 -2.06 1.10
N TYR A 687 -36.77 -3.05 0.26
CA TYR A 687 -37.17 -4.43 0.45
C TYR A 687 -36.55 -5.05 1.71
N PHE A 688 -35.23 -4.97 1.89
CA PHE A 688 -34.56 -5.67 2.98
C PHE A 688 -34.66 -4.98 4.35
N LEU A 689 -34.73 -3.64 4.41
CA LEU A 689 -34.78 -2.89 5.68
C LEU A 689 -36.20 -2.45 6.09
N VAL A 690 -37.13 -2.29 5.15
CA VAL A 690 -38.50 -1.82 5.46
C VAL A 690 -39.55 -2.91 5.27
N LEU A 691 -39.60 -3.55 4.10
CA LEU A 691 -40.65 -4.51 3.77
C LEU A 691 -40.43 -5.87 4.44
N LYS A 692 -39.23 -6.46 4.33
CA LYS A 692 -38.92 -7.78 4.91
C LYS A 692 -39.10 -7.80 6.45
N PRO A 693 -38.64 -6.81 7.24
CA PRO A 693 -38.82 -6.86 8.70
C PRO A 693 -40.26 -6.60 9.15
N ARG A 694 -40.99 -5.67 8.50
CA ARG A 694 -42.35 -5.27 8.91
C ARG A 694 -43.44 -6.20 8.40
N ILE A 695 -43.25 -6.77 7.21
CA ILE A 695 -44.27 -7.55 6.51
C ILE A 695 -43.81 -9.00 6.26
N GLY A 696 -42.52 -9.34 6.39
CA GLY A 696 -42.03 -10.70 6.09
C GLY A 696 -42.69 -11.82 6.91
N SER A 697 -43.06 -11.57 8.17
CA SER A 697 -43.85 -12.51 8.98
C SER A 697 -45.29 -12.63 8.49
N LYS A 698 -45.95 -11.51 8.16
CA LYS A 698 -47.31 -11.48 7.59
C LYS A 698 -47.37 -12.09 6.19
N VAL A 699 -46.40 -11.82 5.33
CA VAL A 699 -46.23 -12.43 4.00
C VAL A 699 -45.89 -13.91 4.15
N GLY A 700 -45.03 -14.29 5.10
CA GLY A 700 -44.76 -15.70 5.40
C GLY A 700 -46.01 -16.48 5.81
N TRP A 701 -46.90 -15.86 6.59
CA TRP A 701 -48.18 -16.43 7.00
C TRP A 701 -49.25 -16.38 5.90
N MET A 702 -49.35 -15.29 5.13
CA MET A 702 -50.30 -15.12 4.02
C MET A 702 -49.93 -16.00 2.81
N LEU A 703 -48.63 -16.20 2.56
CA LEU A 703 -48.12 -17.19 1.63
C LEU A 703 -48.01 -18.59 2.27
N ALA A 704 -48.29 -18.81 3.56
CA ALA A 704 -48.30 -20.16 4.12
C ALA A 704 -49.34 -21.07 3.43
N PRO A 705 -50.63 -20.70 3.27
CA PRO A 705 -51.57 -21.52 2.51
C PRO A 705 -51.16 -21.68 1.04
N ALA A 706 -50.58 -20.66 0.41
CA ALA A 706 -50.09 -20.75 -0.97
C ALA A 706 -48.85 -21.66 -1.10
N LYS A 707 -47.91 -21.60 -0.16
CA LYS A 707 -46.68 -22.41 -0.09
C LYS A 707 -47.00 -23.85 0.27
N THR A 708 -47.97 -24.08 1.17
CA THR A 708 -48.49 -25.42 1.50
C THR A 708 -49.31 -26.00 0.35
N PHE A 709 -50.11 -25.19 -0.34
CA PHE A 709 -50.80 -25.61 -1.57
C PHE A 709 -49.79 -25.97 -2.66
N VAL A 710 -48.82 -25.10 -2.96
CA VAL A 710 -47.78 -25.34 -3.96
C VAL A 710 -46.89 -26.52 -3.57
N SER A 711 -46.50 -26.68 -2.30
CA SER A 711 -45.71 -27.85 -1.87
C SER A 711 -46.52 -29.14 -1.94
N THR A 712 -47.81 -29.13 -1.58
CA THR A 712 -48.71 -30.29 -1.67
C THR A 712 -49.05 -30.64 -3.11
N PHE A 713 -49.24 -29.62 -3.96
CA PHE A 713 -49.44 -29.76 -5.41
C PHE A 713 -48.18 -30.37 -6.01
N LEU A 714 -47.02 -29.73 -5.88
CA LEU A 714 -45.73 -30.24 -6.34
C LEU A 714 -45.28 -31.55 -5.66
N HIS A 715 -45.86 -31.97 -4.53
CA HIS A 715 -45.62 -33.30 -3.98
C HIS A 715 -46.37 -34.40 -4.71
N LYS A 716 -47.57 -34.12 -5.24
CA LYS A 716 -48.35 -35.11 -6.02
C LYS A 716 -47.57 -35.46 -7.29
N THR A 717 -47.35 -36.76 -7.50
CA THR A 717 -46.63 -37.30 -8.66
C THR A 717 -47.19 -36.77 -9.98
N ALA A 718 -48.51 -36.67 -10.10
CA ALA A 718 -49.18 -36.08 -11.25
C ALA A 718 -48.73 -34.64 -11.55
N SER A 719 -48.59 -33.77 -10.54
CA SER A 719 -48.11 -32.39 -10.73
C SER A 719 -46.63 -32.34 -11.11
N LYS A 720 -45.78 -33.18 -10.50
CA LYS A 720 -44.36 -33.27 -10.90
C LYS A 720 -44.23 -33.66 -12.36
N VAL A 721 -45.04 -34.62 -12.81
CA VAL A 721 -45.13 -35.02 -14.22
C VAL A 721 -45.65 -33.87 -15.07
N THR A 722 -46.81 -33.25 -14.76
CA THR A 722 -47.37 -32.14 -15.55
C THR A 722 -46.40 -30.97 -15.69
N VAL A 723 -45.79 -30.50 -14.60
CA VAL A 723 -44.82 -29.40 -14.63
C VAL A 723 -43.55 -29.80 -15.40
N GLY A 724 -43.05 -31.03 -15.19
CA GLY A 724 -41.94 -31.58 -15.96
C GLY A 724 -42.23 -31.63 -17.46
N THR A 725 -43.39 -32.13 -17.87
CA THR A 725 -43.84 -32.17 -19.27
C THR A 725 -43.98 -30.77 -19.86
N ILE A 726 -44.49 -29.78 -19.12
CA ILE A 726 -44.57 -28.39 -19.58
C ILE A 726 -43.17 -27.80 -19.80
N VAL A 727 -42.22 -28.03 -18.88
CA VAL A 727 -40.83 -27.56 -19.02
C VAL A 727 -40.13 -28.24 -20.19
N ILE A 728 -40.27 -29.57 -20.34
CA ILE A 728 -39.71 -30.33 -21.47
C ILE A 728 -40.30 -29.86 -22.80
N LEU A 729 -41.62 -29.62 -22.86
CA LEU A 729 -42.30 -29.10 -24.05
C LEU A 729 -41.83 -27.68 -24.41
N GLY A 730 -41.68 -26.81 -23.41
CA GLY A 730 -41.13 -25.46 -23.59
C GLY A 730 -39.69 -25.47 -24.12
N ILE A 731 -38.84 -26.35 -23.58
CA ILE A 731 -37.46 -26.56 -24.06
C ILE A 731 -37.48 -27.11 -25.50
N ALA A 732 -38.33 -28.09 -25.81
CA ALA A 732 -38.43 -28.65 -27.17
C ALA A 732 -38.91 -27.61 -28.20
N VAL A 733 -39.84 -26.73 -27.84
CA VAL A 733 -40.30 -25.63 -28.69
C VAL A 733 -39.20 -24.58 -28.87
N LEU A 734 -38.47 -24.20 -27.82
CA LEU A 734 -37.33 -23.28 -27.92
C LEU A 734 -36.20 -23.84 -28.80
N LEU A 735 -35.86 -25.12 -28.63
CA LEU A 735 -34.88 -25.82 -29.46
C LEU A 735 -35.32 -25.86 -30.92
N TYR A 736 -36.59 -26.16 -31.20
CA TYR A 736 -37.12 -26.13 -32.57
C TYR A 736 -37.03 -24.74 -33.21
N ILE A 737 -37.40 -23.68 -32.47
CA ILE A 737 -37.35 -22.29 -32.95
C ILE A 737 -35.91 -21.85 -33.26
N ASP A 738 -34.92 -22.29 -32.47
CA ASP A 738 -33.51 -21.92 -32.67
C ASP A 738 -32.80 -22.75 -33.74
N THR A 739 -33.06 -24.05 -33.79
CA THR A 739 -32.31 -24.99 -34.66
C THR A 739 -32.87 -25.12 -36.08
N ARG A 740 -34.10 -24.64 -36.35
CA ARG A 740 -34.74 -24.69 -37.68
C ARG A 740 -33.94 -24.02 -38.82
N HIS A 741 -33.01 -23.13 -38.50
CA HIS A 741 -32.14 -22.45 -39.46
C HIS A 741 -30.67 -22.89 -39.37
N ASP A 742 -30.28 -23.57 -38.30
CA ASP A 742 -28.91 -23.96 -38.02
C ASP A 742 -28.91 -25.22 -37.14
N VAL A 743 -28.79 -26.37 -37.81
CA VAL A 743 -28.74 -27.68 -37.15
C VAL A 743 -27.43 -27.94 -36.42
N THR A 744 -26.38 -27.13 -36.62
CA THR A 744 -25.10 -27.32 -35.91
C THR A 744 -25.27 -27.09 -34.41
N ARG A 745 -26.20 -26.22 -34.01
CA ARG A 745 -26.56 -25.92 -32.61
C ARG A 745 -27.07 -27.13 -31.80
N LEU A 746 -27.56 -28.20 -32.46
CA LEU A 746 -27.89 -29.44 -31.76
C LEU A 746 -26.64 -30.13 -31.18
N THR A 747 -25.45 -29.90 -31.74
CA THR A 747 -24.22 -30.55 -31.24
C THR A 747 -23.88 -30.08 -29.82
N SER A 748 -24.01 -28.78 -29.51
CA SER A 748 -23.86 -28.26 -28.14
C SER A 748 -24.84 -28.88 -27.13
N LEU A 749 -26.07 -29.21 -27.56
CA LEU A 749 -27.04 -29.92 -26.72
C LEU A 749 -26.58 -31.36 -26.43
N ILE A 750 -26.02 -32.06 -27.43
CA ILE A 750 -25.37 -33.36 -27.23
C ILE A 750 -24.19 -33.20 -26.25
N GLY A 751 -23.43 -32.11 -26.32
CA GLY A 751 -22.35 -31.79 -25.38
C GLY A 751 -22.78 -31.63 -23.93
N ILE A 752 -23.91 -30.96 -23.67
CA ILE A 752 -24.48 -30.89 -22.32
C ILE A 752 -24.81 -32.30 -21.80
N VAL A 753 -25.41 -33.15 -22.64
CA VAL A 753 -25.72 -34.55 -22.26
C VAL A 753 -24.44 -35.37 -22.00
N VAL A 754 -23.41 -35.23 -22.84
CA VAL A 754 -22.12 -35.94 -22.68
C VAL A 754 -21.39 -35.47 -21.42
N LEU A 755 -21.34 -34.16 -21.14
CA LEU A 755 -20.72 -33.62 -19.93
C LEU A 755 -21.44 -34.06 -18.64
N LEU A 756 -22.78 -34.12 -18.65
CA LEU A 756 -23.55 -34.65 -17.53
C LEU A 756 -23.33 -36.16 -17.35
N ALA A 757 -23.23 -36.93 -18.44
CA ALA A 757 -22.93 -38.36 -18.40
C ALA A 757 -21.51 -38.64 -17.86
N LEU A 758 -20.50 -37.88 -18.30
CA LEU A 758 -19.13 -37.95 -17.76
C LEU A 758 -19.09 -37.58 -16.27
N SER A 759 -19.80 -36.52 -15.87
CA SER A 759 -19.92 -36.12 -14.46
C SER A 759 -20.54 -37.22 -13.60
N PHE A 760 -21.54 -37.93 -14.13
CA PHE A 760 -22.18 -39.07 -13.46
C PHE A 760 -21.26 -40.31 -13.39
N LEU A 761 -20.50 -40.60 -14.45
CA LEU A 761 -19.53 -41.71 -14.48
C LEU A 761 -18.37 -41.51 -13.50
N VAL A 762 -17.95 -40.26 -13.27
CA VAL A 762 -16.91 -39.88 -12.29
C VAL A 762 -17.48 -39.64 -10.89
N SER A 763 -18.80 -39.77 -10.70
CA SER A 763 -19.46 -39.55 -9.41
C SER A 763 -18.96 -40.52 -8.33
N LYS A 764 -18.52 -39.98 -7.19
CA LYS A 764 -18.11 -40.78 -6.03
C LYS A 764 -19.28 -41.58 -5.42
N HIS A 765 -20.50 -41.03 -5.49
CA HIS A 765 -21.68 -41.60 -4.85
C HIS A 765 -22.96 -41.43 -5.71
N PRO A 766 -23.05 -42.04 -6.92
CA PRO A 766 -24.10 -41.74 -7.91
C PRO A 766 -25.52 -42.03 -7.42
N LYS A 767 -25.69 -42.93 -6.43
CA LYS A 767 -26.99 -43.23 -5.80
C LYS A 767 -27.46 -42.18 -4.78
N LYS A 768 -26.60 -41.24 -4.38
CA LYS A 768 -26.91 -40.16 -3.42
C LYS A 768 -27.05 -38.77 -4.09
N ILE A 769 -27.00 -38.68 -5.42
CA ILE A 769 -27.13 -37.40 -6.13
C ILE A 769 -28.48 -36.73 -5.82
N ASN A 770 -28.43 -35.52 -5.27
CA ASN A 770 -29.60 -34.68 -5.11
C ASN A 770 -29.88 -33.96 -6.45
N TYR A 771 -30.90 -34.43 -7.17
CA TYR A 771 -31.25 -33.88 -8.48
C TYR A 771 -31.87 -32.46 -8.45
N ARG A 772 -32.17 -31.88 -7.26
CA ARG A 772 -32.67 -30.50 -7.18
C ARG A 772 -31.60 -29.48 -7.64
N PRO A 773 -30.40 -29.40 -7.04
CA PRO A 773 -29.29 -28.58 -7.59
C PRO A 773 -29.02 -28.82 -9.08
N VAL A 774 -29.10 -30.08 -9.54
CA VAL A 774 -28.86 -30.42 -10.96
C VAL A 774 -29.87 -29.75 -11.89
N TRP A 775 -31.16 -30.04 -11.75
CA TRP A 775 -32.17 -29.49 -12.67
C TRP A 775 -32.39 -27.99 -12.50
N THR A 776 -32.28 -27.45 -11.29
CA THR A 776 -32.40 -26.01 -11.05
C THR A 776 -31.18 -25.23 -11.53
N GLY A 777 -29.97 -25.81 -11.41
CA GLY A 777 -28.74 -25.24 -11.95
C GLY A 777 -28.77 -25.21 -13.48
N LEU A 778 -29.17 -26.30 -14.14
CA LEU A 778 -29.32 -26.33 -15.61
C LEU A 778 -30.38 -25.33 -16.11
N LEU A 779 -31.53 -25.24 -15.43
CA LEU A 779 -32.55 -24.25 -15.75
C LEU A 779 -32.04 -22.81 -15.57
N MET A 780 -31.29 -22.54 -14.50
CA MET A 780 -30.75 -21.20 -14.23
C MET A 780 -29.63 -20.82 -15.21
N GLN A 781 -28.77 -21.75 -15.61
CA GLN A 781 -27.82 -21.56 -16.72
C GLN A 781 -28.54 -21.20 -18.02
N ALA A 782 -29.61 -21.92 -18.38
CA ALA A 782 -30.37 -21.67 -19.59
C ALA A 782 -31.09 -20.30 -19.56
N LEU A 783 -31.70 -19.93 -18.43
CA LEU A 783 -32.36 -18.64 -18.26
C LEU A 783 -31.35 -17.47 -18.29
N LEU A 784 -30.18 -17.61 -17.66
CA LEU A 784 -29.12 -16.61 -17.71
C LEU A 784 -28.51 -16.52 -19.13
N GLY A 785 -28.29 -17.64 -19.82
CA GLY A 785 -27.82 -17.63 -21.22
C GLY A 785 -28.81 -16.93 -22.17
N LEU A 786 -30.10 -17.17 -22.01
CA LEU A 786 -31.15 -16.45 -22.76
C LEU A 786 -31.16 -14.95 -22.43
N LEU A 787 -30.97 -14.58 -21.15
CA LEU A 787 -30.92 -13.19 -20.71
C LEU A 787 -29.69 -12.44 -21.23
N CYS A 788 -28.49 -13.01 -21.07
CA CYS A 788 -27.23 -12.33 -21.35
C CYS A 788 -26.85 -12.35 -22.84
N ILE A 789 -27.13 -13.44 -23.55
CA ILE A 789 -26.67 -13.64 -24.94
C ILE A 789 -27.78 -13.32 -25.94
N ARG A 790 -29.01 -13.79 -25.69
CA ARG A 790 -30.10 -13.77 -26.68
C ARG A 790 -30.98 -12.52 -26.61
N TRP A 791 -31.22 -11.96 -25.43
CA TRP A 791 -32.00 -10.73 -25.27
C TRP A 791 -31.12 -9.50 -25.49
N GLU A 792 -31.44 -8.68 -26.48
CA GLU A 792 -30.63 -7.52 -26.92
C GLU A 792 -30.34 -6.53 -25.77
N VAL A 793 -31.37 -6.19 -24.98
CA VAL A 793 -31.24 -5.32 -23.80
C VAL A 793 -30.32 -5.95 -22.75
N GLY A 794 -30.43 -7.26 -22.53
CA GLY A 794 -29.55 -7.99 -21.61
C GLY A 794 -28.09 -8.01 -22.10
N ARG A 795 -27.86 -8.28 -23.39
CA ARG A 795 -26.52 -8.22 -24.00
C ARG A 795 -25.91 -6.83 -23.86
N SER A 796 -26.68 -5.77 -24.11
CA SER A 796 -26.26 -4.37 -23.92
C SER A 796 -25.87 -4.08 -22.46
N ILE A 797 -26.68 -4.53 -21.49
CA ILE A 797 -26.38 -4.39 -20.06
C ILE A 797 -25.09 -5.13 -19.66
N PHE A 798 -24.89 -6.37 -20.14
CA PHE A 798 -23.68 -7.15 -19.81
C PHE A 798 -22.43 -6.68 -20.54
N ALA A 799 -22.54 -6.21 -21.79
CA ALA A 799 -21.44 -5.56 -22.50
C ALA A 799 -21.02 -4.25 -21.80
N CYS A 800 -21.99 -3.44 -21.37
CA CYS A 800 -21.74 -2.24 -20.58
C CYS A 800 -21.04 -2.55 -19.25
N PHE A 801 -21.54 -3.54 -18.51
CA PHE A 801 -20.91 -3.97 -17.27
C PHE A 801 -19.47 -4.46 -17.51
N GLY A 802 -19.21 -5.11 -18.66
CA GLY A 802 -17.86 -5.40 -19.16
C GLY A 802 -16.98 -4.16 -19.29
N ALA A 803 -17.41 -3.17 -20.07
CA ALA A 803 -16.67 -1.92 -20.24
C ALA A 803 -16.42 -1.16 -18.92
N LYS A 804 -17.35 -1.23 -17.96
CA LYS A 804 -17.20 -0.59 -16.64
C LYS A 804 -16.32 -1.38 -15.67
N VAL A 805 -16.28 -2.71 -15.77
CA VAL A 805 -15.28 -3.53 -15.08
C VAL A 805 -13.89 -3.30 -15.67
N ASP A 806 -13.77 -3.16 -16.99
CA ASP A 806 -12.49 -2.81 -17.65
C ASP A 806 -11.98 -1.41 -17.24
N THR A 807 -12.87 -0.40 -17.26
CA THR A 807 -12.58 0.94 -16.72
C THR A 807 -12.10 0.86 -15.25
N PHE A 808 -12.75 0.02 -14.43
CA PHE A 808 -12.38 -0.18 -13.02
C PHE A 808 -11.01 -0.86 -12.86
N LEU A 809 -10.68 -1.79 -13.75
CA LEU A 809 -9.38 -2.46 -13.80
C LEU A 809 -8.27 -1.48 -14.23
N HIS A 810 -8.55 -0.57 -15.15
CA HIS A 810 -7.58 0.42 -15.61
C HIS A 810 -7.08 1.38 -14.52
N TYR A 811 -7.88 1.69 -13.49
CA TYR A 811 -7.39 2.49 -12.34
C TYR A 811 -6.23 1.81 -11.60
N SER A 812 -6.11 0.48 -11.68
CA SER A 812 -4.96 -0.24 -11.10
C SER A 812 -3.65 0.01 -11.87
N ALA A 813 -3.73 0.37 -13.15
CA ALA A 813 -2.56 0.73 -13.95
C ALA A 813 -1.92 2.04 -13.47
N SER A 814 -2.68 3.00 -12.92
CA SER A 814 -2.13 4.23 -12.34
C SER A 814 -1.25 3.97 -11.12
N GLY A 815 -1.69 3.09 -10.21
CA GLY A 815 -0.88 2.71 -9.04
C GLY A 815 0.28 1.79 -9.38
N ALA A 816 0.10 0.92 -10.37
CA ALA A 816 1.20 0.14 -10.94
C ALA A 816 2.27 1.05 -11.57
N SER A 817 1.86 2.01 -12.41
CA SER A 817 2.74 2.92 -13.17
C SER A 817 3.66 3.70 -12.23
N PHE A 818 3.12 4.26 -11.15
CA PHE A 818 3.92 4.95 -10.13
C PHE A 818 5.03 4.07 -9.50
N VAL A 819 4.80 2.75 -9.36
CA VAL A 819 5.73 1.83 -8.68
C VAL A 819 6.69 1.13 -9.63
N TYR A 820 6.24 0.74 -10.82
CA TYR A 820 7.00 -0.07 -11.79
C TYR A 820 7.32 0.65 -13.12
N GLY A 821 6.75 1.83 -13.38
CA GLY A 821 6.93 2.58 -14.62
C GLY A 821 6.16 2.02 -15.82
N ASP A 822 5.64 2.91 -16.66
CA ASP A 822 4.78 2.56 -17.81
C ASP A 822 5.43 1.57 -18.78
N ALA A 823 6.76 1.63 -18.95
CA ALA A 823 7.48 0.74 -19.85
C ALA A 823 7.35 -0.74 -19.43
N LEU A 824 7.46 -1.06 -18.13
CA LEU A 824 7.32 -2.44 -17.66
C LEU A 824 5.88 -2.94 -17.78
N ILE A 825 4.91 -2.05 -17.53
CA ILE A 825 3.47 -2.34 -17.49
C ILE A 825 2.85 -2.48 -18.87
N ASN A 826 3.25 -1.65 -19.83
CA ASN A 826 2.65 -1.60 -21.16
C ASN A 826 3.44 -2.38 -22.24
N LYS A 827 4.74 -2.67 -22.02
CA LYS A 827 5.62 -3.17 -23.08
C LYS A 827 6.44 -4.41 -22.74
N TYR A 828 7.03 -4.51 -21.54
CA TYR A 828 8.04 -5.54 -21.25
C TYR A 828 7.55 -6.71 -20.39
N ALA A 829 6.82 -6.46 -19.31
CA ALA A 829 6.47 -7.46 -18.31
C ALA A 829 5.05 -7.25 -17.77
N VAL A 830 4.13 -7.01 -18.71
CA VAL A 830 2.69 -6.72 -18.51
C VAL A 830 2.04 -7.64 -17.47
N PHE A 831 2.29 -8.95 -17.53
CA PHE A 831 1.73 -9.89 -16.56
C PHE A 831 2.19 -9.59 -15.13
N ALA A 832 3.51 -9.47 -14.91
CA ALA A 832 4.08 -9.33 -13.58
C ALA A 832 3.76 -7.97 -12.93
N PHE A 833 3.71 -6.90 -13.71
CA PHE A 833 3.61 -5.53 -13.18
C PHE A 833 2.27 -4.84 -13.45
N SER A 834 1.50 -5.24 -14.47
CA SER A 834 0.13 -4.76 -14.69
C SER A 834 -0.89 -5.70 -14.05
N VAL A 835 -0.93 -6.97 -14.48
CA VAL A 835 -2.00 -7.91 -14.10
C VAL A 835 -1.98 -8.26 -12.62
N LEU A 836 -0.80 -8.55 -12.05
CA LEU A 836 -0.72 -8.86 -10.61
C LEU A 836 -0.95 -7.63 -9.72
N SER A 837 -0.72 -6.40 -10.23
CA SER A 837 -1.03 -5.15 -9.52
C SER A 837 -2.53 -4.94 -9.31
N VAL A 838 -3.37 -5.48 -10.19
CA VAL A 838 -4.82 -5.51 -10.00
C VAL A 838 -5.19 -6.17 -8.66
N ILE A 839 -4.49 -7.23 -8.27
CA ILE A 839 -4.77 -8.00 -7.06
C ILE A 839 -4.51 -7.15 -5.80
N TYR A 840 -3.52 -6.26 -5.81
CA TYR A 840 -3.31 -5.30 -4.72
C TYR A 840 -4.50 -4.35 -4.55
N PHE A 841 -4.94 -3.73 -5.65
CA PHE A 841 -6.07 -2.80 -5.66
C PHE A 841 -7.39 -3.49 -5.27
N PHE A 842 -7.69 -4.67 -5.83
CA PHE A 842 -8.88 -5.43 -5.47
C PHE A 842 -8.85 -5.89 -4.01
N SER A 843 -7.75 -6.46 -3.51
CA SER A 843 -7.69 -6.95 -2.14
C SER A 843 -7.88 -5.82 -1.12
N PHE A 844 -7.26 -4.65 -1.36
CA PHE A 844 -7.50 -3.41 -0.61
C PHE A 844 -8.98 -2.99 -0.65
N PHE A 845 -9.59 -2.92 -1.83
CA PHE A 845 -10.98 -2.49 -2.01
C PHE A 845 -12.00 -3.46 -1.38
N ILE A 846 -11.78 -4.77 -1.53
CA ILE A 846 -12.63 -5.81 -0.95
C ILE A 846 -12.52 -5.82 0.58
N SER A 847 -11.33 -5.61 1.16
CA SER A 847 -11.20 -5.43 2.61
C SER A 847 -11.93 -4.18 3.12
N ILE A 848 -11.95 -3.08 2.37
CA ILE A 848 -12.79 -1.91 2.68
C ILE A 848 -14.28 -2.30 2.66
N LEU A 849 -14.76 -2.95 1.59
CA LEU A 849 -16.17 -3.36 1.49
C LEU A 849 -16.56 -4.39 2.55
N TYR A 850 -15.64 -5.26 2.98
CA TYR A 850 -15.83 -6.22 4.07
C TYR A 850 -15.90 -5.51 5.43
N TYR A 851 -15.00 -4.56 5.72
CA TYR A 851 -15.05 -3.77 6.95
C TYR A 851 -16.35 -2.93 7.06
N VAL A 852 -16.82 -2.38 5.94
CA VAL A 852 -18.05 -1.57 5.88
C VAL A 852 -19.34 -2.42 5.93
N GLY A 853 -19.24 -3.76 5.84
CA GLY A 853 -20.40 -4.66 5.80
C GLY A 853 -21.08 -4.76 4.43
N ALA A 854 -20.55 -4.06 3.42
CA ALA A 854 -21.11 -3.97 2.08
C ALA A 854 -20.88 -5.24 1.26
N MET A 855 -19.70 -5.86 1.37
CA MET A 855 -19.39 -7.10 0.66
C MET A 855 -20.23 -8.26 1.19
N GLN A 856 -20.38 -8.36 2.51
CA GLN A 856 -21.30 -9.28 3.16
C GLN A 856 -22.73 -9.04 2.65
N TRP A 857 -23.22 -7.79 2.62
CA TRP A 857 -24.58 -7.53 2.12
C TRP A 857 -24.79 -8.03 0.69
N PHE A 858 -23.88 -7.71 -0.23
CA PHE A 858 -23.98 -8.08 -1.64
C PHE A 858 -23.88 -9.60 -1.86
N VAL A 859 -22.80 -10.21 -1.36
CA VAL A 859 -22.55 -11.65 -1.51
C VAL A 859 -23.60 -12.49 -0.81
N LEU A 860 -24.06 -12.10 0.39
CA LEU A 860 -25.17 -12.79 1.07
C LEU A 860 -26.49 -12.68 0.29
N LYS A 861 -26.72 -11.63 -0.52
CA LYS A 861 -27.95 -11.54 -1.33
C LYS A 861 -27.87 -12.45 -2.54
N LEU A 862 -26.76 -12.40 -3.29
CA LEU A 862 -26.57 -13.22 -4.49
C LEU A 862 -26.47 -14.71 -4.12
N GLY A 863 -25.70 -15.03 -3.08
CA GLY A 863 -25.65 -16.36 -2.48
C GLY A 863 -27.01 -16.84 -1.96
N TRP A 864 -27.80 -16.00 -1.29
CA TRP A 864 -29.15 -16.38 -0.85
C TRP A 864 -30.12 -16.64 -2.02
N ILE A 865 -29.97 -15.95 -3.16
CA ILE A 865 -30.75 -16.24 -4.37
C ILE A 865 -30.39 -17.63 -4.92
N LEU A 866 -29.10 -17.92 -5.11
CA LEU A 866 -28.62 -19.24 -5.55
C LEU A 866 -29.09 -20.34 -4.58
N GLN A 867 -28.92 -20.13 -3.26
CA GLN A 867 -29.33 -21.06 -2.21
C GLN A 867 -30.84 -21.34 -2.24
N SER A 868 -31.66 -20.29 -2.33
CA SER A 868 -33.13 -20.40 -2.30
C SER A 868 -33.67 -21.20 -3.49
N ILE A 869 -33.04 -21.02 -4.66
CA ILE A 869 -33.39 -21.74 -5.89
C ILE A 869 -32.87 -23.19 -5.82
N MET A 870 -31.57 -23.36 -5.63
CA MET A 870 -30.89 -24.66 -5.82
C MET A 870 -31.03 -25.61 -4.63
N GLY A 871 -31.17 -25.09 -3.42
CA GLY A 871 -31.22 -25.90 -2.19
C GLY A 871 -29.85 -26.43 -1.75
N THR A 872 -28.77 -25.77 -2.20
CA THR A 872 -27.39 -25.87 -1.71
C THR A 872 -27.25 -25.21 -0.33
N THR A 873 -26.10 -25.36 0.31
CA THR A 873 -25.85 -24.71 1.62
C THR A 873 -25.43 -23.24 1.44
N VAL A 874 -25.33 -22.50 2.55
CA VAL A 874 -25.00 -21.06 2.48
C VAL A 874 -23.58 -20.86 1.97
N CYS A 875 -22.59 -21.57 2.53
CA CYS A 875 -21.19 -21.43 2.16
C CYS A 875 -20.93 -21.76 0.69
N GLU A 876 -21.58 -22.81 0.17
CA GLU A 876 -21.55 -23.17 -1.25
C GLU A 876 -22.09 -22.07 -2.15
N SER A 877 -23.25 -21.54 -1.78
CA SER A 877 -23.97 -20.56 -2.58
C SER A 877 -23.28 -19.19 -2.52
N ILE A 878 -22.68 -18.85 -1.38
CA ILE A 878 -21.74 -17.72 -1.21
C ILE A 878 -20.52 -17.91 -2.11
N MET A 879 -19.90 -19.09 -2.15
CA MET A 879 -18.68 -19.30 -2.92
C MET A 879 -18.93 -19.30 -4.42
N ALA A 880 -20.01 -19.92 -4.90
CA ALA A 880 -20.42 -19.82 -6.29
C ALA A 880 -20.76 -18.37 -6.69
N ALA A 881 -21.42 -17.60 -5.80
CA ALA A 881 -21.70 -16.18 -6.02
C ALA A 881 -20.44 -15.28 -5.99
N SER A 882 -19.50 -15.55 -5.09
CA SER A 882 -18.28 -14.76 -4.91
C SER A 882 -17.34 -14.92 -6.10
N ASN A 883 -17.15 -16.16 -6.56
CA ASN A 883 -16.26 -16.51 -7.66
C ASN A 883 -16.68 -15.93 -9.03
N ILE A 884 -17.86 -15.30 -9.15
CA ILE A 884 -18.26 -14.51 -10.32
C ILE A 884 -17.37 -13.25 -10.47
N PHE A 885 -16.91 -12.69 -9.35
CA PHE A 885 -16.23 -11.39 -9.27
C PHE A 885 -14.84 -11.47 -8.59
N LEU A 886 -14.72 -12.32 -7.57
CA LEU A 886 -13.49 -12.61 -6.84
C LEU A 886 -12.79 -13.85 -7.41
N GLY A 887 -11.48 -13.98 -7.19
CA GLY A 887 -10.73 -15.15 -7.61
C GLY A 887 -10.79 -16.33 -6.65
N ILE A 888 -10.14 -17.42 -7.07
CA ILE A 888 -9.99 -18.67 -6.31
C ILE A 888 -9.29 -18.45 -4.96
N SER A 889 -8.46 -17.43 -4.85
CA SER A 889 -7.73 -17.02 -3.65
C SER A 889 -8.52 -16.08 -2.74
N GLU A 890 -9.32 -15.19 -3.32
CA GLU A 890 -10.04 -14.12 -2.63
C GLU A 890 -11.41 -14.61 -2.12
N SER A 891 -12.12 -15.41 -2.92
CA SER A 891 -13.45 -15.93 -2.56
C SER A 891 -13.48 -16.71 -1.24
N PRO A 892 -12.54 -17.62 -0.91
CA PRO A 892 -12.56 -18.39 0.35
C PRO A 892 -12.52 -17.51 1.61
N LEU A 893 -12.01 -16.28 1.51
CA LEU A 893 -11.99 -15.32 2.62
C LEU A 893 -13.41 -14.98 3.09
N MET A 894 -14.39 -14.98 2.18
CA MET A 894 -15.81 -14.70 2.48
C MET A 894 -16.47 -15.74 3.40
N ILE A 895 -15.90 -16.95 3.51
CA ILE A 895 -16.39 -18.03 4.38
C ILE A 895 -15.35 -18.50 5.40
N LYS A 896 -14.24 -17.77 5.57
CA LYS A 896 -13.07 -18.16 6.36
C LYS A 896 -13.37 -18.74 7.75
N PRO A 897 -14.32 -18.22 8.56
CA PRO A 897 -14.63 -18.79 9.88
C PRO A 897 -15.21 -20.22 9.83
N TYR A 898 -15.85 -20.57 8.71
CA TYR A 898 -16.59 -21.82 8.49
C TYR A 898 -15.83 -22.88 7.69
N VAL A 899 -14.68 -22.56 7.09
CA VAL A 899 -13.92 -23.52 6.24
C VAL A 899 -13.59 -24.82 6.98
N LYS A 900 -13.38 -24.75 8.30
CA LYS A 900 -13.14 -25.87 9.22
C LYS A 900 -14.36 -26.77 9.49
N ASP A 901 -15.57 -26.29 9.18
CA ASP A 901 -16.87 -26.90 9.51
C ASP A 901 -17.65 -27.36 8.25
N LEU A 902 -17.05 -27.23 7.06
CA LEU A 902 -17.58 -27.72 5.79
C LEU A 902 -17.58 -29.25 5.71
N THR A 903 -18.59 -29.84 5.07
CA THR A 903 -18.53 -31.25 4.62
C THR A 903 -17.51 -31.43 3.49
N HIS A 904 -17.12 -32.67 3.19
CA HIS A 904 -16.28 -32.92 2.01
C HIS A 904 -16.95 -32.54 0.68
N SER A 905 -18.29 -32.55 0.61
CA SER A 905 -19.03 -32.13 -0.58
C SER A 905 -19.06 -30.60 -0.71
N GLU A 906 -19.29 -29.89 0.40
CA GLU A 906 -19.20 -28.43 0.44
C GLU A 906 -17.78 -27.97 0.09
N LEU A 907 -16.74 -28.56 0.67
CA LEU A 907 -15.35 -28.23 0.37
C LEU A 907 -15.00 -28.50 -1.11
N HIS A 908 -15.52 -29.58 -1.71
CA HIS A 908 -15.37 -29.84 -3.15
C HIS A 908 -16.05 -28.75 -3.98
N VAL A 909 -17.26 -28.32 -3.63
CA VAL A 909 -17.97 -27.20 -4.29
C VAL A 909 -17.19 -25.89 -4.14
N VAL A 910 -16.65 -25.60 -2.95
CA VAL A 910 -15.86 -24.41 -2.63
C VAL A 910 -14.61 -24.33 -3.51
N MET A 911 -13.87 -25.44 -3.67
CA MET A 911 -12.71 -25.53 -4.56
C MET A 911 -13.10 -25.48 -6.04
N ALA A 912 -14.07 -26.29 -6.47
CA ALA A 912 -14.54 -26.33 -7.85
C ALA A 912 -15.05 -24.96 -8.32
N SER A 913 -15.71 -24.19 -7.44
CA SER A 913 -16.21 -22.85 -7.78
C SER A 913 -15.10 -21.90 -8.23
N GLY A 914 -13.89 -22.02 -7.64
CA GLY A 914 -12.74 -21.21 -8.05
C GLY A 914 -12.08 -21.66 -9.36
N PHE A 915 -12.26 -22.93 -9.77
CA PHE A 915 -11.76 -23.45 -11.05
C PHE A 915 -12.75 -23.26 -12.21
N ALA A 916 -14.04 -23.07 -11.90
CA ALA A 916 -15.12 -23.01 -12.89
C ALA A 916 -15.39 -21.60 -13.45
N THR A 917 -14.95 -20.55 -12.76
CA THR A 917 -15.16 -19.14 -13.15
C THR A 917 -13.86 -18.47 -13.59
N VAL A 918 -13.94 -17.18 -13.92
CA VAL A 918 -12.82 -16.26 -14.08
C VAL A 918 -12.98 -15.12 -13.08
N SER A 919 -11.91 -14.78 -12.35
CA SER A 919 -11.88 -13.62 -11.45
C SER A 919 -12.00 -12.30 -12.21
N GLY A 920 -12.62 -11.30 -11.59
CA GLY A 920 -12.52 -9.92 -12.06
C GLY A 920 -11.06 -9.42 -12.10
N THR A 921 -10.20 -9.88 -11.17
CA THR A 921 -8.79 -9.44 -11.08
C THR A 921 -7.93 -9.79 -12.28
N VAL A 922 -8.32 -10.81 -13.05
CA VAL A 922 -7.55 -11.29 -14.22
C VAL A 922 -8.26 -11.02 -15.55
N LEU A 923 -9.49 -10.48 -15.49
CA LEU A 923 -10.35 -10.27 -16.65
C LEU A 923 -9.71 -9.34 -17.69
N ALA A 924 -9.12 -8.22 -17.25
CA ALA A 924 -8.44 -7.26 -18.14
C ALA A 924 -7.26 -7.87 -18.90
N ALA A 925 -6.58 -8.90 -18.34
CA ALA A 925 -5.50 -9.59 -19.04
C ALA A 925 -6.03 -10.41 -20.22
N TYR A 926 -7.16 -11.09 -20.04
CA TYR A 926 -7.78 -11.85 -21.14
C TYR A 926 -8.39 -10.89 -22.18
N ILE A 927 -8.94 -9.75 -21.75
CA ILE A 927 -9.43 -8.68 -22.63
C ILE A 927 -8.29 -8.08 -23.46
N SER A 928 -7.13 -7.78 -22.86
CA SER A 928 -5.97 -7.26 -23.58
C SER A 928 -5.32 -8.28 -24.53
N PHE A 929 -5.53 -9.57 -24.30
CA PHE A 929 -5.26 -10.64 -25.27
C PHE A 929 -6.33 -10.75 -26.38
N GLY A 930 -7.39 -9.94 -26.37
CA GLY A 930 -8.42 -9.91 -27.41
C GLY A 930 -9.67 -10.75 -27.12
N ALA A 931 -9.90 -11.19 -25.89
CA ALA A 931 -11.14 -11.88 -25.51
C ALA A 931 -12.29 -10.87 -25.22
N SER A 932 -13.49 -11.16 -25.72
CA SER A 932 -14.65 -10.27 -25.61
C SER A 932 -15.13 -10.09 -24.15
N PRO A 933 -15.14 -8.85 -23.59
CA PRO A 933 -15.50 -8.60 -22.18
C PRO A 933 -16.90 -9.12 -21.80
N GLY A 934 -17.89 -8.83 -22.64
CA GLY A 934 -19.28 -9.23 -22.41
C GLY A 934 -19.47 -10.75 -22.38
N HIS A 935 -18.72 -11.49 -23.22
CA HIS A 935 -18.73 -12.94 -23.23
C HIS A 935 -18.03 -13.55 -22.00
N LEU A 936 -16.90 -13.00 -21.57
CA LEU A 936 -16.19 -13.45 -20.37
C LEU A 936 -17.05 -13.30 -19.10
N ILE A 937 -17.66 -12.12 -18.89
CA ILE A 937 -18.54 -11.90 -17.72
C ILE A 937 -19.78 -12.78 -17.79
N THR A 938 -20.39 -12.92 -18.97
CA THR A 938 -21.51 -13.85 -19.18
C THR A 938 -21.13 -15.28 -18.81
N ALA A 939 -19.92 -15.73 -19.18
CA ALA A 939 -19.41 -17.04 -18.79
C ALA A 939 -19.25 -17.17 -17.26
N SER A 940 -18.60 -16.23 -16.57
CA SER A 940 -18.49 -16.27 -15.10
C SER A 940 -19.85 -16.29 -14.38
N VAL A 941 -20.84 -15.53 -14.85
CA VAL A 941 -22.20 -15.50 -14.29
C VAL A 941 -22.95 -16.83 -14.51
N ILE A 942 -22.79 -17.46 -15.68
CA ILE A 942 -23.39 -18.77 -15.98
C ILE A 942 -22.65 -19.91 -15.26
N SER A 943 -21.34 -19.79 -15.02
CA SER A 943 -20.53 -20.78 -14.31
C SER A 943 -20.96 -20.99 -12.86
N ALA A 944 -21.50 -19.98 -12.17
CA ALA A 944 -21.94 -20.11 -10.78
C ALA A 944 -23.05 -21.18 -10.56
N PRO A 945 -24.19 -21.18 -11.29
CA PRO A 945 -25.12 -22.31 -11.26
C PRO A 945 -24.60 -23.57 -11.95
N ALA A 946 -23.65 -23.47 -12.88
CA ALA A 946 -23.04 -24.64 -13.53
C ALA A 946 -22.18 -25.46 -12.56
N VAL A 947 -21.35 -24.82 -11.75
CA VAL A 947 -20.47 -25.52 -10.80
C VAL A 947 -21.26 -26.14 -9.65
N LEU A 948 -22.30 -25.47 -9.14
CA LEU A 948 -23.23 -26.03 -8.16
C LEU A 948 -23.99 -27.25 -8.71
N CYS A 949 -24.29 -27.26 -10.01
CA CYS A 949 -24.87 -28.42 -10.70
C CYS A 949 -23.85 -29.57 -10.82
N VAL A 950 -22.70 -29.33 -11.45
CA VAL A 950 -21.71 -30.37 -11.77
C VAL A 950 -21.06 -30.97 -10.52
N SER A 951 -20.67 -30.13 -9.55
CA SER A 951 -20.01 -30.59 -8.32
C SER A 951 -20.94 -31.44 -7.45
N LYS A 952 -22.26 -31.16 -7.42
CA LYS A 952 -23.24 -32.02 -6.74
C LYS A 952 -23.64 -33.27 -7.54
N ILE A 953 -23.13 -33.47 -8.76
CA ILE A 953 -23.12 -34.76 -9.45
C ILE A 953 -21.85 -35.55 -9.09
N ILE A 954 -20.67 -34.92 -9.21
CA ILE A 954 -19.36 -35.56 -9.01
C ILE A 954 -19.14 -35.95 -7.54
N TYR A 955 -19.39 -35.02 -6.62
CA TYR A 955 -19.28 -35.23 -5.17
C TYR A 955 -20.58 -34.76 -4.49
N PRO A 956 -21.66 -35.56 -4.54
CA PRO A 956 -22.94 -35.20 -3.94
C PRO A 956 -22.86 -35.13 -2.41
N GLU A 957 -23.84 -34.48 -1.79
CA GLU A 957 -23.89 -34.36 -0.34
C GLU A 957 -24.17 -35.71 0.33
N VAL A 958 -23.37 -36.05 1.35
CA VAL A 958 -23.49 -37.32 2.08
C VAL A 958 -23.42 -37.20 3.60
N GLU A 959 -23.02 -36.03 4.09
CA GLU A 959 -22.86 -35.64 5.50
C GLU A 959 -23.94 -34.61 5.87
N GLU A 960 -24.15 -34.36 7.16
CA GLU A 960 -25.05 -33.28 7.62
C GLU A 960 -24.25 -31.98 7.72
N SER A 961 -24.60 -30.99 6.89
CA SER A 961 -23.90 -29.69 6.89
C SER A 961 -24.19 -28.89 8.16
N LYS A 962 -23.11 -28.51 8.84
CA LYS A 962 -23.15 -27.53 9.93
C LYS A 962 -23.47 -26.12 9.42
N THR A 963 -23.20 -25.83 8.15
CA THR A 963 -23.24 -24.48 7.52
C THR A 963 -24.60 -24.15 6.88
N SER A 964 -25.68 -24.67 7.48
CA SER A 964 -27.07 -24.36 7.12
C SER A 964 -27.45 -22.90 7.42
N SER A 965 -28.55 -22.43 6.82
CA SER A 965 -29.04 -21.04 6.91
C SER A 965 -29.26 -20.51 8.32
N ASP A 966 -29.51 -21.42 9.26
CA ASP A 966 -29.99 -21.09 10.59
C ASP A 966 -28.83 -21.05 11.61
N ASN A 967 -27.63 -21.49 11.21
CA ASN A 967 -26.44 -21.63 12.05
C ASN A 967 -25.34 -20.57 11.79
N ILE A 968 -25.43 -19.81 10.69
CA ILE A 968 -24.38 -18.88 10.26
C ILE A 968 -24.62 -17.48 10.83
N GLN A 969 -23.62 -16.96 11.54
CA GLN A 969 -23.52 -15.59 12.01
C GLN A 969 -22.18 -15.01 11.54
N MET A 970 -22.21 -14.29 10.41
CA MET A 970 -21.00 -13.74 9.77
C MET A 970 -20.26 -12.84 10.77
N GLU A 971 -18.99 -13.17 11.04
CA GLU A 971 -18.15 -12.39 11.96
C GLU A 971 -17.90 -10.98 11.41
N GLU A 972 -18.02 -9.97 12.28
CA GLU A 972 -17.60 -8.60 11.95
C GLU A 972 -16.07 -8.55 11.72
N SER A 973 -15.61 -7.57 10.95
CA SER A 973 -14.16 -7.40 10.74
C SER A 973 -13.44 -7.12 12.06
N THR A 974 -12.29 -7.78 12.24
CA THR A 974 -11.36 -7.55 13.36
C THR A 974 -10.47 -6.31 13.18
N ASP A 975 -10.52 -5.66 12.02
CA ASP A 975 -9.71 -4.48 11.72
C ASP A 975 -10.19 -3.27 12.53
N THR A 976 -9.27 -2.39 12.94
CA THR A 976 -9.66 -1.24 13.79
C THR A 976 -10.37 -0.11 13.03
N SER A 977 -10.15 -0.01 11.71
CA SER A 977 -10.63 1.09 10.86
C SER A 977 -10.64 0.71 9.39
N ILE A 978 -11.30 1.52 8.54
CA ILE A 978 -11.28 1.38 7.08
C ILE A 978 -9.85 1.33 6.53
N VAL A 979 -8.96 2.18 7.05
CA VAL A 979 -7.54 2.25 6.63
C VAL A 979 -6.80 0.98 7.06
N ASP A 980 -7.04 0.48 8.27
CA ASP A 980 -6.45 -0.76 8.76
C ASP A 980 -6.84 -1.96 7.88
N ALA A 981 -8.14 -2.10 7.59
CA ALA A 981 -8.65 -3.13 6.69
C ALA A 981 -8.06 -3.03 5.28
N ALA A 982 -8.02 -1.82 4.70
CA ALA A 982 -7.47 -1.58 3.38
C ALA A 982 -5.97 -1.97 3.30
N CYS A 983 -5.18 -1.54 4.29
CA CYS A 983 -3.76 -1.90 4.39
C CYS A 983 -3.55 -3.39 4.66
N ASN A 984 -4.48 -4.06 5.37
CA ASN A 984 -4.45 -5.52 5.52
C ASN A 984 -4.73 -6.23 4.19
N GLY A 985 -5.73 -5.79 3.43
CA GLY A 985 -6.04 -6.31 2.10
C GLY A 985 -4.84 -6.19 1.15
N ALA A 986 -4.27 -4.99 1.02
CA ALA A 986 -3.08 -4.77 0.21
C ALA A 986 -1.91 -5.66 0.63
N SER A 987 -1.47 -5.61 1.88
CA SER A 987 -0.31 -6.39 2.35
C SER A 987 -0.52 -7.91 2.28
N ALA A 988 -1.75 -8.40 2.47
CA ALA A 988 -2.07 -9.82 2.33
C ALA A 988 -1.96 -10.33 0.88
N ALA A 989 -2.16 -9.45 -0.12
CA ALA A 989 -1.99 -9.83 -1.51
C ALA A 989 -0.51 -10.07 -1.90
N SER A 990 0.48 -9.57 -1.16
CA SER A 990 1.91 -9.79 -1.51
C SER A 990 2.32 -11.27 -1.46
N SER A 991 1.87 -12.03 -0.45
CA SER A 991 2.20 -13.46 -0.37
C SER A 991 1.46 -14.28 -1.43
N LEU A 992 0.22 -13.88 -1.76
CA LEU A 992 -0.56 -14.45 -2.87
C LEU A 992 0.15 -14.20 -4.22
N ILE A 993 0.52 -12.96 -4.51
CA ILE A 993 1.21 -12.56 -5.74
C ILE A 993 2.56 -13.28 -5.89
N LEU A 994 3.37 -13.36 -4.82
CA LEU A 994 4.62 -14.13 -4.84
C LEU A 994 4.39 -15.63 -5.05
N GLY A 995 3.34 -16.20 -4.46
CA GLY A 995 2.93 -17.59 -4.70
C GLY A 995 2.52 -17.83 -6.16
N ILE A 996 1.76 -16.90 -6.76
CA ILE A 996 1.38 -16.95 -8.18
C ILE A 996 2.62 -16.87 -9.07
N ILE A 997 3.53 -15.91 -8.83
CA ILE A 997 4.78 -15.75 -9.60
C ILE A 997 5.64 -17.02 -9.51
N ALA A 998 5.90 -17.51 -8.31
CA ALA A 998 6.75 -18.69 -8.10
C ALA A 998 6.17 -19.94 -8.76
N ASN A 999 4.86 -20.19 -8.60
CA ASN A 999 4.18 -21.32 -9.22
C ASN A 999 4.16 -21.20 -10.75
N LEU A 1000 3.86 -20.02 -11.32
CA LEU A 1000 3.83 -19.83 -12.77
C LEU A 1000 5.21 -19.98 -13.39
N ILE A 1001 6.27 -19.43 -12.78
CA ILE A 1001 7.66 -19.64 -13.24
C ILE A 1001 8.00 -21.13 -13.21
N ALA A 1002 7.67 -21.85 -12.13
CA ALA A 1002 7.92 -23.28 -12.03
C ALA A 1002 7.14 -24.10 -13.07
N PHE A 1003 5.83 -23.89 -13.21
CA PHE A 1003 4.99 -24.64 -14.15
C PHE A 1003 5.29 -24.31 -15.62
N VAL A 1004 5.52 -23.05 -15.98
CA VAL A 1004 5.90 -22.68 -17.36
C VAL A 1004 7.29 -23.24 -17.71
N SER A 1005 8.25 -23.20 -16.77
CA SER A 1005 9.57 -23.83 -16.97
C SER A 1005 9.46 -25.36 -17.11
N PHE A 1006 8.58 -26.00 -16.33
CA PHE A 1006 8.32 -27.43 -16.42
C PHE A 1006 7.64 -27.81 -17.75
N VAL A 1007 6.66 -27.03 -18.22
CA VAL A 1007 6.02 -27.23 -19.53
C VAL A 1007 7.03 -27.03 -20.66
N ALA A 1008 7.90 -26.02 -20.59
CA ALA A 1008 8.98 -25.84 -21.56
C ALA A 1008 9.96 -27.03 -21.57
N PHE A 1009 10.32 -27.58 -20.41
CA PHE A 1009 11.11 -28.81 -20.28
C PHE A 1009 10.40 -30.02 -20.91
N ILE A 1010 9.11 -30.23 -20.63
CA ILE A 1010 8.32 -31.31 -21.23
C ILE A 1010 8.19 -31.14 -22.75
N ASN A 1011 8.00 -29.92 -23.25
CA ASN A 1011 7.98 -29.63 -24.69
C ASN A 1011 9.34 -29.91 -25.34
N GLY A 1012 10.45 -29.58 -24.70
CA GLY A 1012 11.80 -29.95 -25.16
C GLY A 1012 12.00 -31.46 -25.23
N LEU A 1013 11.53 -32.19 -24.22
CA LEU A 1013 11.59 -33.66 -24.17
C LEU A 1013 10.69 -34.31 -25.24
N LEU A 1014 9.47 -33.80 -25.43
CA LEU A 1014 8.52 -34.28 -26.44
C LEU A 1014 9.02 -33.98 -27.86
N GLY A 1015 9.60 -32.81 -28.10
CA GLY A 1015 10.21 -32.47 -29.39
C GLY A 1015 11.41 -33.37 -29.70
N TRP A 1016 12.24 -33.68 -28.70
CA TRP A 1016 13.33 -34.66 -28.84
C TRP A 1016 12.82 -36.07 -29.16
N LEU A 1017 11.78 -36.55 -28.46
CA LEU A 1017 11.14 -37.84 -28.76
C LEU A 1017 10.47 -37.84 -30.15
N GLY A 1018 9.87 -36.72 -30.57
CA GLY A 1018 9.31 -36.55 -31.92
C GLY A 1018 10.36 -36.71 -33.00
N MET A 1019 11.50 -36.03 -32.86
CA MET A 1019 12.63 -36.14 -33.79
C MET A 1019 13.15 -37.58 -33.95
N LEU A 1020 13.16 -38.38 -32.87
CA LEU A 1020 13.55 -39.81 -32.94
C LEU A 1020 12.58 -40.67 -33.76
N VAL A 1021 11.32 -40.23 -33.94
CA VAL A 1021 10.28 -40.93 -34.71
C VAL A 1021 10.01 -40.23 -36.06
N GLY A 1022 10.76 -39.16 -36.38
CA GLY A 1022 10.62 -38.39 -37.62
C GLY A 1022 9.41 -37.42 -37.62
N VAL A 1023 8.84 -37.11 -36.46
CA VAL A 1023 7.73 -36.16 -36.31
C VAL A 1023 8.26 -34.84 -35.75
N GLN A 1024 8.09 -33.76 -36.52
CA GLN A 1024 8.49 -32.41 -36.10
C GLN A 1024 7.40 -31.76 -35.23
N ASP A 1025 7.78 -30.75 -34.44
CA ASP A 1025 6.90 -29.91 -33.62
C ASP A 1025 5.95 -30.65 -32.64
N VAL A 1026 6.37 -31.84 -32.17
CA VAL A 1026 5.66 -32.58 -31.13
C VAL A 1026 5.78 -31.84 -29.79
N SER A 1027 4.66 -31.30 -29.31
CA SER A 1027 4.56 -30.58 -28.04
C SER A 1027 3.41 -31.09 -27.17
N LEU A 1028 3.38 -30.68 -25.91
CA LEU A 1028 2.33 -31.00 -24.95
C LEU A 1028 0.98 -30.39 -25.39
N GLU A 1029 1.01 -29.18 -25.91
CA GLU A 1029 -0.17 -28.50 -26.47
C GLU A 1029 -0.69 -29.21 -27.73
N TRP A 1030 0.22 -29.70 -28.60
CA TRP A 1030 -0.14 -30.50 -29.78
C TRP A 1030 -0.87 -31.79 -29.36
N PHE A 1031 -0.29 -32.53 -28.41
CA PHE A 1031 -0.86 -33.79 -27.91
C PHE A 1031 -2.22 -33.58 -27.24
N CYS A 1032 -2.33 -32.59 -26.35
CA CYS A 1032 -3.61 -32.23 -25.74
C CYS A 1032 -4.62 -31.71 -26.78
N GLY A 1033 -4.18 -31.07 -27.86
CA GLY A 1033 -5.02 -30.64 -28.97
C GLY A 1033 -5.80 -31.80 -29.60
N TYR A 1034 -5.16 -32.96 -29.79
CA TYR A 1034 -5.86 -34.17 -30.25
C TYR A 1034 -6.78 -34.78 -29.19
N ILE A 1035 -6.36 -34.79 -27.91
CA ILE A 1035 -7.17 -35.35 -26.80
C ILE A 1035 -8.47 -34.56 -26.59
N PHE A 1036 -8.42 -33.23 -26.63
CA PHE A 1036 -9.60 -32.38 -26.37
C PHE A 1036 -10.39 -32.02 -27.63
N ARG A 1037 -9.93 -32.37 -28.84
CA ARG A 1037 -10.69 -32.16 -30.09
C ARG A 1037 -12.11 -32.76 -30.09
N PRO A 1038 -12.34 -34.01 -29.61
CA PRO A 1038 -13.70 -34.56 -29.53
C PRO A 1038 -14.59 -33.76 -28.58
N LEU A 1039 -14.03 -33.28 -27.46
CA LEU A 1039 -14.75 -32.43 -26.51
C LEU A 1039 -15.11 -31.08 -27.12
N ALA A 1040 -14.17 -30.41 -27.79
CA ALA A 1040 -14.41 -29.14 -28.49
C ALA A 1040 -15.50 -29.27 -29.56
N PHE A 1041 -15.45 -30.33 -30.40
CA PHE A 1041 -16.50 -30.60 -31.38
C PHE A 1041 -17.87 -30.84 -30.73
N VAL A 1042 -17.90 -31.62 -29.65
CA VAL A 1042 -19.12 -31.96 -28.91
C VAL A 1042 -19.69 -30.76 -28.14
N MET A 1043 -18.87 -29.74 -27.81
CA MET A 1043 -19.36 -28.44 -27.31
C MET A 1043 -20.01 -27.57 -28.40
N GLY A 1044 -19.83 -27.92 -29.68
CA GLY A 1044 -20.40 -27.24 -30.84
C GLY A 1044 -19.42 -26.43 -31.69
N VAL A 1045 -18.11 -26.62 -31.50
CA VAL A 1045 -17.09 -26.04 -32.38
C VAL A 1045 -17.08 -26.79 -33.72
N SER A 1046 -16.90 -26.07 -34.84
CA SER A 1046 -16.79 -26.68 -36.16
C SER A 1046 -15.68 -27.76 -36.20
N TRP A 1047 -15.83 -28.81 -37.02
CA TRP A 1047 -14.81 -29.86 -37.11
C TRP A 1047 -13.45 -29.33 -37.60
N LYS A 1048 -13.43 -28.22 -38.38
CA LYS A 1048 -12.21 -27.52 -38.80
C LYS A 1048 -11.50 -26.88 -37.60
N ASP A 1049 -12.24 -26.15 -36.77
CA ASP A 1049 -11.67 -25.32 -35.71
C ASP A 1049 -11.52 -26.08 -34.38
N SER A 1050 -12.18 -27.24 -34.25
CA SER A 1050 -12.11 -28.14 -33.08
C SER A 1050 -10.70 -28.58 -32.69
N ALA A 1051 -9.75 -28.61 -33.64
CA ALA A 1051 -8.34 -28.89 -33.34
C ALA A 1051 -7.67 -27.70 -32.63
N HIS A 1052 -7.91 -26.48 -33.09
CA HIS A 1052 -7.40 -25.25 -32.45
C HIS A 1052 -8.05 -25.03 -31.08
N VAL A 1053 -9.38 -25.19 -30.96
CA VAL A 1053 -10.06 -25.07 -29.67
C VAL A 1053 -9.69 -26.23 -28.73
N GLY A 1054 -9.48 -27.44 -29.25
CA GLY A 1054 -8.88 -28.54 -28.49
C GLY A 1054 -7.51 -28.18 -27.92
N LYS A 1055 -6.64 -27.53 -28.71
CA LYS A 1055 -5.33 -27.02 -28.25
C LYS A 1055 -5.49 -25.99 -27.13
N ILE A 1056 -6.42 -25.04 -27.26
CA ILE A 1056 -6.70 -24.02 -26.23
C ILE A 1056 -7.20 -24.67 -24.93
N ILE A 1057 -8.12 -25.64 -25.00
CA ILE A 1057 -8.57 -26.42 -23.83
C ILE A 1057 -7.38 -27.14 -23.20
N GLY A 1058 -6.52 -27.76 -24.00
CA GLY A 1058 -5.28 -28.41 -23.55
C GLY A 1058 -4.34 -27.47 -22.79
N ILE A 1059 -4.04 -26.31 -23.37
CA ILE A 1059 -3.21 -25.27 -22.75
C ILE A 1059 -3.83 -24.82 -21.41
N LYS A 1060 -5.15 -24.57 -21.37
CA LYS A 1060 -5.84 -24.21 -20.12
C LYS A 1060 -5.70 -25.32 -19.06
N THR A 1061 -5.85 -26.58 -19.44
CA THR A 1061 -5.88 -27.71 -18.50
C THR A 1061 -4.48 -28.08 -17.96
N VAL A 1062 -3.41 -27.82 -18.73
CA VAL A 1062 -2.06 -28.32 -18.40
C VAL A 1062 -1.06 -27.20 -18.08
N VAL A 1063 -1.25 -25.99 -18.61
CA VAL A 1063 -0.35 -24.84 -18.42
C VAL A 1063 -1.00 -23.79 -17.52
N ASN A 1064 -2.02 -23.11 -18.04
CA ASN A 1064 -2.94 -22.19 -17.37
C ASN A 1064 -3.84 -21.50 -18.43
N GLU A 1065 -4.88 -20.82 -17.97
CA GLU A 1065 -5.79 -20.06 -18.83
C GLU A 1065 -5.16 -18.79 -19.44
N PHE A 1066 -4.11 -18.17 -18.87
CA PHE A 1066 -3.47 -16.99 -19.46
C PHE A 1066 -2.82 -17.32 -20.81
N VAL A 1067 -2.00 -18.38 -20.87
CA VAL A 1067 -1.39 -18.84 -22.13
C VAL A 1067 -2.47 -19.29 -23.12
N ALA A 1068 -3.57 -19.85 -22.62
CA ALA A 1068 -4.71 -20.25 -23.46
C ALA A 1068 -5.42 -19.03 -24.08
N TYR A 1069 -5.63 -17.95 -23.32
CA TYR A 1069 -6.23 -16.71 -23.83
C TYR A 1069 -5.28 -15.93 -24.74
N GLN A 1070 -3.97 -15.88 -24.43
CA GLN A 1070 -2.98 -15.29 -25.34
C GLN A 1070 -3.00 -16.00 -26.70
N HIS A 1071 -2.96 -17.33 -26.71
CA HIS A 1071 -2.96 -18.10 -27.96
C HIS A 1071 -4.31 -18.02 -28.70
N LEU A 1072 -5.44 -17.92 -27.99
CA LEU A 1072 -6.73 -17.59 -28.59
C LEU A 1072 -6.69 -16.19 -29.27
N GLY A 1073 -6.08 -15.20 -28.62
CA GLY A 1073 -5.84 -13.87 -29.15
C GLY A 1073 -5.04 -13.87 -30.46
N GLU A 1074 -3.93 -14.60 -30.48
CA GLU A 1074 -3.11 -14.83 -31.67
C GLU A 1074 -3.95 -15.46 -32.81
N LEU A 1075 -4.79 -16.46 -32.50
CA LEU A 1075 -5.64 -17.16 -33.46
C LEU A 1075 -6.80 -16.30 -34.00
N ILE A 1076 -7.31 -15.36 -33.21
CA ILE A 1076 -8.29 -14.34 -33.63
C ILE A 1076 -7.61 -13.30 -34.52
N LYS A 1077 -6.48 -12.73 -34.08
CA LYS A 1077 -5.72 -11.70 -34.80
C LYS A 1077 -5.24 -12.15 -36.16
N ASN A 1078 -4.84 -13.42 -36.27
CA ASN A 1078 -4.40 -14.04 -37.53
C ASN A 1078 -5.55 -14.55 -38.41
N GLN A 1079 -6.82 -14.33 -38.03
CA GLN A 1079 -8.03 -14.83 -38.73
C GLN A 1079 -8.07 -16.34 -38.98
N THR A 1080 -7.23 -17.12 -38.28
CA THR A 1080 -7.12 -18.58 -38.43
C THR A 1080 -8.36 -19.34 -37.93
N ILE A 1081 -9.12 -18.73 -37.01
CA ILE A 1081 -10.48 -19.15 -36.65
C ILE A 1081 -11.45 -18.14 -37.26
N THR A 1082 -12.51 -18.62 -37.93
CA THR A 1082 -13.48 -17.74 -38.59
C THR A 1082 -14.41 -17.08 -37.58
N VAL A 1083 -14.20 -15.79 -37.31
CA VAL A 1083 -15.21 -14.94 -36.68
C VAL A 1083 -16.31 -14.67 -37.70
N SER A 1084 -17.54 -15.14 -37.43
CA SER A 1084 -18.71 -14.75 -38.20
C SER A 1084 -19.01 -13.27 -37.95
N SER A 1085 -19.11 -12.47 -39.01
CA SER A 1085 -19.34 -11.02 -38.91
C SER A 1085 -20.61 -10.70 -38.13
N GLU A 1086 -20.45 -10.11 -36.94
CA GLU A 1086 -21.53 -9.40 -36.25
C GLU A 1086 -21.84 -8.07 -36.98
N SER A 1087 -22.78 -7.28 -36.44
CA SER A 1087 -23.37 -6.18 -37.21
C SER A 1087 -22.41 -4.99 -37.39
N PRO A 1088 -22.67 -4.10 -38.37
CA PRO A 1088 -21.87 -2.88 -38.54
C PRO A 1088 -21.84 -1.95 -37.30
N ALA A 1089 -22.78 -2.10 -36.36
CA ALA A 1089 -22.79 -1.36 -35.10
C ALA A 1089 -21.68 -1.83 -34.14
N ASP A 1090 -21.42 -3.13 -34.09
CA ASP A 1090 -20.43 -3.73 -33.18
C ASP A 1090 -18.99 -3.44 -33.65
N MET A 1091 -18.79 -3.34 -34.96
CA MET A 1091 -17.50 -3.00 -35.59
C MET A 1091 -17.06 -1.55 -35.33
N ILE A 1092 -17.98 -0.63 -35.04
CA ILE A 1092 -17.64 0.77 -34.69
C ILE A 1092 -16.97 0.82 -33.30
N ILE A 1093 -17.44 0.01 -32.34
CA ILE A 1093 -16.89 -0.05 -30.98
C ILE A 1093 -15.48 -0.66 -30.99
N LEU A 1094 -15.22 -1.63 -31.87
CA LEU A 1094 -13.91 -2.27 -32.06
C LEU A 1094 -12.86 -1.40 -32.80
N LEU A 1095 -13.22 -0.17 -33.17
CA LEU A 1095 -12.32 0.81 -33.81
C LEU A 1095 -12.23 2.13 -33.01
N SER A 1096 -12.83 2.19 -31.82
CA SER A 1096 -12.81 3.34 -30.90
C SER A 1096 -12.21 3.01 -29.53
N VAL A 1097 -11.41 1.94 -29.45
CA VAL A 1097 -10.65 1.45 -28.28
C VAL A 1097 -9.29 0.98 -28.78
#